data_AF-A0AAV2LKU7-F1
#
_entry.id   AF-A0AAV2LKU7-F1
#
_cell.length_a   1.000
_cell.length_b   1.000
_cell.length_c   1.000
_cell.angle_alpha   90.00
_cell.angle_beta   90.00
_cell.angle_gamma   90.00
#
_symmetry.space_group_name_H-M   'P 1'
#
loop_
_entity.id
_entity.type
_entity.pdbx_description
1 polymer ?
#
loop_
_entity_poly.entity_id
_entity_poly.type
_entity_poly.pdbx_seq_one_letter_code
_entity_poly.pdbx_strand_id
1 'polypeptide(L)'
;MIKMAKDAGADCAKFQKSELECKFNKRALERPYNSKHSWGKTYGEHKRFLEFSHEQYRELKKYAQDIGIFLTASGMDEMAMEFLHELDVPFFKVASCDANNFPCLEKTAKKGRPMVISSGMQSMETMRRVYQMVKEHNQNFAILQCTSAYPLDPKDVNLRVIQEFQKEFPDIPIGYSGHEQGINITVAAVALGAKVVERHVTLDKTWKGNDHEASLDPSELAELVKAIRLVETAMGSPIKQMLPCEKSCHDKLGKSVIASRDIVKDTVLSLDMFAVKVGEPQGIPPEKMEQLLGKKILVDVGFDDSILPNMIEGGQNHQGDIEIAKKMIKMAKDCGADCAKFQKSELEYKFNKKALERPYTSKQSWGKTYGEHKRHLEFSHEQYRELQKYAEEVGIFFTASGMDEMAVEFLHELNVPFFKVGSGDTNNFPYLEKTAKKGRPMVVSSGMQSMETMKKVYQIVKKYNPNFAILQCTSAYPLEAQDVNLRVITEYQKAFPDIPIGYSGHESDISISVAAVALGAKIVERHVTLDKSWKGSDHEASLLPAELTELVRSIRLVERALGSGIKQMLPCEKPCHDKLGKSVVAKVKIPKGTVLTLDMLAVKVAEPMGVAAEDIFLLVGKSVTGDVDEDDSVTPEVVDSYGKRVKS
;
A
#
# COMPACT_ATOMS: atom_id res chain seq x y z
N MET A 1 -19.76 19.98 5.23
CA MET A 1 -18.51 19.62 4.51
C MET A 1 -17.26 20.11 5.23
N ILE A 2 -16.94 21.42 5.32
CA ILE A 2 -15.68 21.88 5.98
C ILE A 2 -15.49 21.31 7.40
N LYS A 3 -16.50 21.45 8.28
CA LYS A 3 -16.44 20.88 9.65
C LYS A 3 -16.22 19.37 9.65
N MET A 4 -16.95 18.63 8.82
CA MET A 4 -16.85 17.18 8.66
C MET A 4 -15.44 16.75 8.20
N ALA A 5 -14.78 17.50 7.31
CA ALA A 5 -13.41 17.23 6.91
C ALA A 5 -12.44 17.40 8.10
N LYS A 6 -12.62 18.46 8.90
CA LYS A 6 -11.84 18.68 10.14
C LYS A 6 -12.11 17.58 11.18
N ASP A 7 -13.37 17.24 11.43
CA ASP A 7 -13.78 16.23 12.41
C ASP A 7 -13.20 14.85 12.07
N ALA A 8 -13.05 14.53 10.78
CA ALA A 8 -12.39 13.33 10.27
C ALA A 8 -10.85 13.41 10.25
N GLY A 9 -10.25 14.55 10.60
CA GLY A 9 -8.80 14.75 10.68
C GLY A 9 -8.09 15.11 9.36
N ALA A 10 -8.81 15.62 8.35
CA ALA A 10 -8.20 16.11 7.11
C ALA A 10 -7.59 17.51 7.30
N ASP A 11 -6.38 17.72 6.76
CA ASP A 11 -5.61 18.95 6.95
C ASP A 11 -6.20 20.19 6.23
N CYS A 12 -6.93 19.99 5.13
CA CYS A 12 -7.44 21.06 4.27
C CYS A 12 -8.80 20.69 3.62
N ALA A 13 -9.72 21.66 3.57
CA ALA A 13 -10.93 21.58 2.75
C ALA A 13 -10.70 22.28 1.40
N LYS A 14 -11.18 21.66 0.30
CA LYS A 14 -10.96 22.14 -1.08
C LYS A 14 -12.27 22.26 -1.87
N PHE A 15 -12.44 23.38 -2.56
CA PHE A 15 -13.53 23.60 -3.54
C PHE A 15 -13.01 23.79 -4.98
N GLN A 16 -13.84 24.24 -5.91
CA GLN A 16 -13.45 24.64 -7.27
C GLN A 16 -13.84 26.11 -7.48
N LYS A 17 -12.92 26.93 -8.01
CA LYS A 17 -13.20 28.33 -8.41
C LYS A 17 -12.97 28.48 -9.91
N SER A 18 -13.92 29.12 -10.57
CA SER A 18 -13.85 29.55 -11.97
C SER A 18 -14.38 30.96 -12.12
N GLU A 19 -13.84 31.75 -13.06
CA GLU A 19 -14.61 32.78 -13.75
C GLU A 19 -15.01 32.24 -15.13
N LEU A 20 -16.31 32.04 -15.34
CA LEU A 20 -16.79 31.11 -16.39
C LEU A 20 -16.47 31.60 -17.82
N GLU A 21 -16.59 32.90 -18.05
CA GLU A 21 -16.22 33.60 -19.28
C GLU A 21 -14.71 33.57 -19.57
N CYS A 22 -13.88 33.47 -18.52
CA CYS A 22 -12.43 33.31 -18.65
C CYS A 22 -12.06 31.85 -18.96
N LYS A 23 -12.84 30.89 -18.45
CA LYS A 23 -12.56 29.44 -18.52
C LYS A 23 -13.16 28.72 -19.74
N PHE A 24 -14.33 29.15 -20.20
CA PHE A 24 -15.09 28.56 -21.29
C PHE A 24 -15.31 29.58 -22.39
N ASN A 25 -15.27 29.14 -23.65
CA ASN A 25 -15.76 29.98 -24.74
C ASN A 25 -17.30 30.01 -24.76
N LYS A 26 -17.88 31.02 -25.40
CA LYS A 26 -19.33 31.27 -25.46
C LYS A 26 -20.10 30.04 -25.93
N ARG A 27 -19.64 29.38 -26.99
CA ARG A 27 -20.23 28.15 -27.55
C ARG A 27 -20.26 27.02 -26.51
N ALA A 28 -19.18 26.84 -25.75
CA ALA A 28 -19.08 25.84 -24.68
C ALA A 28 -19.93 26.16 -23.43
N LEU A 29 -20.30 27.43 -23.21
CA LEU A 29 -21.29 27.84 -22.20
C LEU A 29 -22.72 27.64 -22.69
N GLU A 30 -23.02 28.01 -23.94
CA GLU A 30 -24.36 27.96 -24.54
C GLU A 30 -24.81 26.54 -24.93
N ARG A 31 -23.90 25.56 -25.01
CA ARG A 31 -24.24 24.17 -25.37
C ARG A 31 -25.30 23.57 -24.41
N PRO A 32 -26.33 22.86 -24.93
CA PRO A 32 -27.34 22.19 -24.09
C PRO A 32 -26.72 21.16 -23.13
N TYR A 33 -27.27 21.07 -21.91
CA TYR A 33 -26.78 20.12 -20.90
C TYR A 33 -27.91 19.28 -20.29
N ASN A 34 -28.36 18.29 -21.06
CA ASN A 34 -29.52 17.43 -20.75
C ASN A 34 -29.21 16.31 -19.71
N SER A 35 -28.28 16.54 -18.78
CA SER A 35 -27.95 15.57 -17.72
C SER A 35 -29.02 15.56 -16.62
N LYS A 36 -29.31 14.38 -16.04
CA LYS A 36 -30.13 14.26 -14.81
C LYS A 36 -29.58 15.08 -13.63
N HIS A 37 -28.28 15.39 -13.65
CA HIS A 37 -27.60 16.22 -12.66
C HIS A 37 -27.54 17.72 -13.03
N SER A 38 -28.15 18.14 -14.16
CA SER A 38 -28.11 19.53 -14.59
C SER A 38 -28.90 20.46 -13.66
N TRP A 39 -28.45 21.71 -13.58
CA TRP A 39 -29.12 22.80 -12.84
C TRP A 39 -29.63 23.91 -13.77
N GLY A 40 -29.57 23.71 -15.08
CA GLY A 40 -30.09 24.62 -16.10
C GLY A 40 -30.26 23.93 -17.45
N LYS A 41 -30.64 24.69 -18.49
CA LYS A 41 -30.78 24.19 -19.87
C LYS A 41 -29.43 24.08 -20.56
N THR A 42 -28.57 25.07 -20.35
CA THR A 42 -27.20 25.13 -20.89
C THR A 42 -26.15 24.68 -19.87
N TYR A 43 -24.96 24.32 -20.35
CA TYR A 43 -23.83 23.97 -19.48
C TYR A 43 -23.35 25.18 -18.66
N GLY A 44 -23.45 26.39 -19.22
CA GLY A 44 -23.19 27.66 -18.53
C GLY A 44 -24.14 27.93 -17.37
N GLU A 45 -25.47 27.76 -17.55
CA GLU A 45 -26.44 27.87 -16.44
C GLU A 45 -26.14 26.87 -15.32
N HIS A 46 -25.89 25.60 -15.68
CA HIS A 46 -25.54 24.56 -14.70
C HIS A 46 -24.26 24.90 -13.92
N LYS A 47 -23.28 25.55 -14.56
CA LYS A 47 -22.07 26.01 -13.88
C LYS A 47 -22.27 27.26 -13.03
N ARG A 48 -23.04 28.26 -13.48
CA ARG A 48 -23.38 29.44 -12.66
C ARG A 48 -24.12 29.07 -11.37
N PHE A 49 -24.98 28.05 -11.40
CA PHE A 49 -25.67 27.56 -10.21
C PHE A 49 -24.73 26.94 -9.15
N LEU A 50 -23.58 26.42 -9.57
CA LEU A 50 -22.64 25.68 -8.70
C LEU A 50 -21.39 26.48 -8.30
N GLU A 51 -21.22 27.70 -8.81
CA GLU A 51 -20.03 28.53 -8.61
C GLU A 51 -20.28 29.52 -7.45
N PHE A 52 -19.49 29.44 -6.38
CA PHE A 52 -19.61 30.38 -5.26
C PHE A 52 -19.08 31.77 -5.62
N SER A 53 -19.77 32.80 -5.12
CA SER A 53 -19.30 34.18 -5.19
C SER A 53 -18.03 34.39 -4.36
N HIS A 54 -17.28 35.47 -4.67
CA HIS A 54 -16.07 35.85 -3.93
C HIS A 54 -16.34 36.05 -2.44
N GLU A 55 -17.51 36.57 -2.06
CA GLU A 55 -17.86 36.82 -0.66
C GLU A 55 -18.19 35.53 0.10
N GLN A 56 -18.90 34.59 -0.53
CA GLN A 56 -19.08 33.23 0.04
C GLN A 56 -17.73 32.53 0.23
N TYR A 57 -16.76 32.76 -0.65
CA TYR A 57 -15.39 32.26 -0.45
C TYR A 57 -14.67 32.90 0.75
N ARG A 58 -14.91 34.19 1.04
CA ARG A 58 -14.40 34.86 2.26
C ARG A 58 -15.08 34.33 3.52
N GLU A 59 -16.40 34.13 3.49
CA GLU A 59 -17.16 33.49 4.57
C GLU A 59 -16.64 32.08 4.86
N LEU A 60 -16.45 31.26 3.82
CA LEU A 60 -15.90 29.90 3.95
C LEU A 60 -14.45 29.91 4.46
N LYS A 61 -13.59 30.87 4.04
CA LYS A 61 -12.22 31.00 4.59
C LYS A 61 -12.28 31.32 6.08
N LYS A 62 -13.10 32.30 6.47
CA LYS A 62 -13.27 32.66 7.88
C LYS A 62 -13.77 31.46 8.69
N TYR A 63 -14.81 30.76 8.24
CA TYR A 63 -15.32 29.58 8.93
C TYR A 63 -14.27 28.47 9.08
N ALA A 64 -13.44 28.24 8.05
CA ALA A 64 -12.34 27.28 8.12
C ALA A 64 -11.26 27.72 9.14
N GLN A 65 -10.92 29.01 9.19
CA GLN A 65 -10.00 29.57 10.18
C GLN A 65 -10.56 29.49 11.61
N ASP A 66 -11.83 29.86 11.81
CA ASP A 66 -12.53 29.83 13.11
C ASP A 66 -12.58 28.41 13.70
N ILE A 67 -12.61 27.36 12.86
CA ILE A 67 -12.51 25.97 13.33
C ILE A 67 -11.10 25.38 13.25
N GLY A 68 -10.11 26.05 12.68
CA GLY A 68 -8.73 25.55 12.55
C GLY A 68 -8.55 24.43 11.54
N ILE A 69 -9.03 24.60 10.30
CA ILE A 69 -8.66 23.79 9.12
C ILE A 69 -8.24 24.74 7.97
N PHE A 70 -7.34 24.30 7.10
CA PHE A 70 -7.01 25.06 5.90
C PHE A 70 -8.18 25.08 4.89
N LEU A 71 -8.27 26.15 4.09
CA LEU A 71 -9.16 26.25 2.94
C LEU A 71 -8.36 26.61 1.68
N THR A 72 -8.62 25.91 0.58
CA THR A 72 -8.23 26.37 -0.76
C THR A 72 -9.29 26.00 -1.81
N ALA A 73 -9.05 26.34 -3.07
CA ALA A 73 -9.82 25.85 -4.20
C ALA A 73 -8.91 25.47 -5.37
N SER A 74 -9.41 24.59 -6.24
CA SER A 74 -8.87 24.44 -7.59
C SER A 74 -9.23 25.66 -8.41
N GLY A 75 -8.25 26.54 -8.67
CA GLY A 75 -8.36 27.60 -9.66
C GLY A 75 -8.32 27.01 -11.07
N MET A 76 -9.13 27.54 -11.98
CA MET A 76 -9.44 26.91 -13.27
C MET A 76 -9.29 27.85 -14.49
N ASP A 77 -8.79 29.06 -14.22
CA ASP A 77 -8.51 30.17 -15.13
C ASP A 77 -7.67 31.21 -14.36
N GLU A 78 -7.16 32.22 -15.06
CA GLU A 78 -6.26 33.24 -14.49
C GLU A 78 -6.93 34.12 -13.43
N MET A 79 -8.18 34.55 -13.65
CA MET A 79 -8.90 35.41 -12.72
C MET A 79 -9.26 34.67 -11.42
N ALA A 80 -9.60 33.39 -11.52
CA ALA A 80 -9.76 32.52 -10.36
C ALA A 80 -8.44 32.37 -9.55
N MET A 81 -7.28 32.30 -10.21
CA MET A 81 -5.99 32.25 -9.50
C MET A 81 -5.62 33.58 -8.83
N GLU A 82 -5.89 34.72 -9.46
CA GLU A 82 -5.71 36.04 -8.84
C GLU A 82 -6.62 36.20 -7.61
N PHE A 83 -7.91 35.86 -7.72
CA PHE A 83 -8.81 35.87 -6.57
C PHE A 83 -8.34 34.95 -5.44
N LEU A 84 -7.80 33.75 -5.74
CA LEU A 84 -7.26 32.86 -4.72
C LEU A 84 -5.95 33.40 -4.10
N HIS A 85 -5.20 34.25 -4.81
CA HIS A 85 -4.05 34.96 -4.27
C HIS A 85 -4.49 36.06 -3.28
N GLU A 86 -5.50 36.86 -3.64
CA GLU A 86 -6.13 37.89 -2.78
C GLU A 86 -6.82 37.27 -1.55
N LEU A 87 -7.52 36.15 -1.73
CA LEU A 87 -8.13 35.37 -0.65
C LEU A 87 -7.08 34.76 0.27
N ASP A 88 -5.81 34.73 -0.14
CA ASP A 88 -4.68 34.22 0.63
C ASP A 88 -4.88 32.74 1.06
N VAL A 89 -5.06 31.86 0.06
CA VAL A 89 -5.08 30.40 0.31
C VAL A 89 -3.67 29.88 0.65
N PRO A 90 -3.49 28.79 1.43
CA PRO A 90 -2.15 28.32 1.80
C PRO A 90 -1.35 27.78 0.61
N PHE A 91 -2.03 27.26 -0.41
CA PHE A 91 -1.43 26.80 -1.67
C PHE A 91 -2.44 26.88 -2.81
N PHE A 92 -1.97 27.11 -4.04
CA PHE A 92 -2.78 27.02 -5.25
C PHE A 92 -2.96 25.55 -5.65
N LYS A 93 -4.20 25.08 -5.82
CA LYS A 93 -4.47 23.81 -6.49
C LYS A 93 -4.69 24.05 -7.98
N VAL A 94 -3.86 23.45 -8.82
CA VAL A 94 -4.07 23.38 -10.28
C VAL A 94 -4.83 22.09 -10.59
N ALA A 95 -5.93 22.19 -11.34
CA ALA A 95 -6.74 21.04 -11.75
C ALA A 95 -6.11 20.29 -12.93
N SER A 96 -6.43 19.00 -13.09
CA SER A 96 -5.92 18.14 -14.16
C SER A 96 -6.14 18.70 -15.57
N CYS A 97 -7.27 19.38 -15.81
CA CYS A 97 -7.57 20.04 -17.09
C CYS A 97 -6.74 21.29 -17.37
N ASP A 98 -6.17 21.93 -16.33
CA ASP A 98 -5.39 23.17 -16.44
C ASP A 98 -3.89 22.96 -16.24
N ALA A 99 -3.45 21.72 -15.97
CA ALA A 99 -2.04 21.38 -15.82
C ALA A 99 -1.22 21.72 -17.09
N ASN A 100 -1.81 21.63 -18.28
CA ASN A 100 -1.16 21.99 -19.55
C ASN A 100 -1.47 23.43 -20.04
N ASN A 101 -2.07 24.28 -19.20
CA ASN A 101 -2.34 25.68 -19.48
C ASN A 101 -1.11 26.54 -19.12
N PHE A 102 -0.03 26.41 -19.90
CA PHE A 102 1.28 26.98 -19.57
C PHE A 102 1.27 28.47 -19.21
N PRO A 103 0.60 29.39 -19.94
CA PRO A 103 0.60 30.81 -19.60
C PRO A 103 -0.07 31.13 -18.25
N CYS A 104 -1.15 30.41 -17.90
CA CYS A 104 -1.81 30.55 -16.59
C CYS A 104 -0.94 29.98 -15.47
N LEU A 105 -0.34 28.82 -15.71
CA LEU A 105 0.49 28.10 -14.75
C LEU A 105 1.81 28.85 -14.46
N GLU A 106 2.43 29.47 -15.46
CA GLU A 106 3.61 30.35 -15.34
C GLU A 106 3.32 31.58 -14.48
N LYS A 107 2.22 32.29 -14.77
CA LYS A 107 1.76 33.43 -13.96
C LYS A 107 1.47 33.01 -12.52
N THR A 108 0.85 31.85 -12.32
CA THR A 108 0.56 31.30 -10.99
C THR A 108 1.85 30.98 -10.22
N ALA A 109 2.85 30.38 -10.88
CA ALA A 109 4.15 30.09 -10.27
C ALA A 109 4.90 31.37 -9.85
N LYS A 110 4.86 32.42 -10.68
CA LYS A 110 5.48 33.73 -10.39
C LYS A 110 4.90 34.46 -9.17
N LYS A 111 3.78 34.00 -8.60
CA LYS A 111 3.23 34.50 -7.33
C LYS A 111 3.95 33.95 -6.09
N GLY A 112 4.88 32.99 -6.23
CA GLY A 112 5.75 32.47 -5.15
C GLY A 112 5.06 31.65 -4.04
N ARG A 113 3.73 31.54 -4.06
CA ARG A 113 2.92 30.76 -3.11
C ARG A 113 2.98 29.26 -3.47
N PRO A 114 2.94 28.31 -2.52
CA PRO A 114 3.05 26.89 -2.84
C PRO A 114 1.97 26.37 -3.80
N MET A 115 2.27 25.29 -4.55
CA MET A 115 1.39 24.78 -5.62
C MET A 115 1.20 23.26 -5.56
N VAL A 116 0.00 22.78 -5.93
CA VAL A 116 -0.30 21.34 -6.00
C VAL A 116 -1.02 21.03 -7.32
N ILE A 117 -0.37 20.28 -8.21
CA ILE A 117 -0.78 20.11 -9.62
C ILE A 117 -1.19 18.64 -9.85
N SER A 118 -2.39 18.39 -10.38
CA SER A 118 -2.83 17.01 -10.69
C SER A 118 -2.51 16.65 -12.15
N SER A 119 -2.05 15.41 -12.40
CA SER A 119 -1.59 14.95 -13.72
C SER A 119 -2.68 14.32 -14.60
N GLY A 120 -3.97 14.44 -14.28
CA GLY A 120 -5.04 13.75 -15.01
C GLY A 120 -5.13 14.22 -16.47
N MET A 121 -5.40 13.31 -17.41
CA MET A 121 -5.38 13.51 -18.87
C MET A 121 -3.99 13.85 -19.47
N GLN A 122 -2.96 14.09 -18.65
CA GLN A 122 -1.63 14.50 -19.13
C GLN A 122 -0.72 13.32 -19.48
N SER A 123 0.23 13.56 -20.39
CA SER A 123 1.33 12.64 -20.69
C SER A 123 2.54 12.88 -19.78
N MET A 124 3.47 11.92 -19.69
CA MET A 124 4.75 12.14 -19.00
C MET A 124 5.56 13.30 -19.62
N GLU A 125 5.49 13.49 -20.94
CA GLU A 125 6.17 14.59 -21.64
C GLU A 125 5.58 15.95 -21.22
N THR A 126 4.26 16.06 -21.20
CA THR A 126 3.53 17.23 -20.70
C THR A 126 3.90 17.51 -19.24
N MET A 127 3.96 16.47 -18.39
CA MET A 127 4.35 16.63 -16.98
C MET A 127 5.81 17.06 -16.78
N ARG A 128 6.75 16.63 -17.64
CA ARG A 128 8.15 17.13 -17.63
C ARG A 128 8.22 18.62 -17.96
N ARG A 129 7.48 19.06 -18.99
CA ARG A 129 7.37 20.48 -19.38
C ARG A 129 6.77 21.32 -18.24
N VAL A 130 5.73 20.80 -17.58
CA VAL A 130 5.10 21.40 -16.38
C VAL A 130 6.10 21.55 -15.23
N TYR A 131 6.84 20.48 -14.91
CA TYR A 131 7.86 20.50 -13.87
C TYR A 131 8.94 21.55 -14.16
N GLN A 132 9.46 21.60 -15.39
CA GLN A 132 10.49 22.56 -15.80
C GLN A 132 10.02 24.01 -15.60
N MET A 133 8.91 24.40 -16.23
CA MET A 133 8.45 25.79 -16.19
C MET A 133 7.99 26.24 -14.79
N VAL A 134 7.34 25.38 -14.01
CA VAL A 134 6.98 25.75 -12.62
C VAL A 134 8.24 25.94 -11.78
N LYS A 135 9.23 25.05 -11.93
CA LYS A 135 10.51 25.11 -11.20
C LYS A 135 11.38 26.31 -11.58
N GLU A 136 11.25 26.89 -12.77
CA GLU A 136 11.92 28.15 -13.14
C GLU A 136 11.45 29.35 -12.29
N HIS A 137 10.27 29.27 -11.66
CA HIS A 137 9.67 30.39 -10.92
C HIS A 137 9.31 30.05 -9.47
N ASN A 138 9.15 28.77 -9.12
CA ASN A 138 8.71 28.33 -7.79
C ASN A 138 9.25 26.93 -7.46
N GLN A 139 10.02 26.80 -6.37
CA GLN A 139 10.50 25.48 -5.90
C GLN A 139 9.45 24.75 -5.04
N ASN A 140 8.42 25.44 -4.54
CA ASN A 140 7.49 24.92 -3.55
C ASN A 140 6.24 24.30 -4.21
N PHE A 141 6.41 23.23 -4.99
CA PHE A 141 5.29 22.57 -5.66
C PHE A 141 5.29 21.05 -5.52
N ALA A 142 4.11 20.45 -5.66
CA ALA A 142 3.88 19.01 -5.63
C ALA A 142 3.08 18.53 -6.86
N ILE A 143 3.38 17.33 -7.35
CA ILE A 143 2.67 16.68 -8.46
C ILE A 143 1.87 15.49 -7.93
N LEU A 144 0.56 15.46 -8.21
CA LEU A 144 -0.32 14.35 -7.85
C LEU A 144 -0.54 13.43 -9.06
N GLN A 145 -0.25 12.13 -8.91
CA GLN A 145 -0.75 11.12 -9.85
C GLN A 145 -2.28 11.07 -9.78
N CYS A 146 -2.91 11.03 -10.96
CA CYS A 146 -4.32 11.24 -11.15
C CYS A 146 -4.80 10.58 -12.46
N THR A 147 -5.99 9.98 -12.40
CA THR A 147 -6.78 9.55 -13.57
C THR A 147 -8.19 10.14 -13.45
N SER A 148 -8.66 10.82 -14.49
CA SER A 148 -9.81 11.73 -14.50
C SER A 148 -11.13 11.04 -14.90
N ALA A 149 -11.50 9.99 -14.17
CA ALA A 149 -12.78 9.29 -14.32
C ALA A 149 -13.51 9.25 -12.96
N TYR A 150 -14.84 9.34 -12.97
CA TYR A 150 -15.66 9.52 -11.76
C TYR A 150 -16.93 8.65 -11.87
N PRO A 151 -17.03 7.53 -11.13
CA PRO A 151 -15.95 6.85 -10.40
C PRO A 151 -14.87 6.28 -11.33
N LEU A 152 -13.67 6.09 -10.79
CA LEU A 152 -12.52 5.47 -11.46
C LEU A 152 -12.53 3.94 -11.26
N ASP A 153 -12.46 3.17 -12.35
CA ASP A 153 -12.22 1.72 -12.26
C ASP A 153 -10.80 1.48 -11.71
N PRO A 154 -10.64 0.61 -10.69
CA PRO A 154 -9.33 0.24 -10.16
C PRO A 154 -8.27 -0.07 -11.21
N LYS A 155 -8.61 -0.72 -12.34
CA LYS A 155 -7.63 -1.06 -13.40
C LYS A 155 -6.96 0.15 -14.05
N ASP A 156 -7.61 1.32 -14.01
CA ASP A 156 -7.19 2.56 -14.69
C ASP A 156 -6.44 3.52 -13.74
N VAL A 157 -6.27 3.16 -12.45
CA VAL A 157 -5.59 3.99 -11.44
C VAL A 157 -4.09 4.15 -11.70
N ASN A 158 -3.41 3.05 -12.06
CA ASN A 158 -1.97 3.02 -12.38
C ASN A 158 -1.10 3.64 -11.27
N LEU A 159 -1.21 3.13 -10.03
CA LEU A 159 -0.45 3.63 -8.88
C LEU A 159 1.07 3.61 -9.08
N ARG A 160 1.62 2.71 -9.92
CA ARG A 160 3.08 2.68 -10.21
C ARG A 160 3.60 3.99 -10.83
N VAL A 161 2.76 4.81 -11.45
CA VAL A 161 3.15 6.16 -11.92
C VAL A 161 3.69 7.02 -10.77
N ILE A 162 3.27 6.81 -9.51
CA ILE A 162 3.83 7.49 -8.33
C ILE A 162 5.35 7.24 -8.22
N GLN A 163 5.79 6.00 -8.47
CA GLN A 163 7.21 5.64 -8.40
C GLN A 163 8.00 6.13 -9.62
N GLU A 164 7.38 6.25 -10.79
CA GLU A 164 8.05 6.88 -11.94
C GLU A 164 8.16 8.41 -11.76
N PHE A 165 7.13 9.08 -11.26
CA PHE A 165 7.20 10.50 -10.86
C PHE A 165 8.27 10.75 -9.79
N GLN A 166 8.46 9.84 -8.83
CA GLN A 166 9.55 9.94 -7.83
C GLN A 166 10.96 9.82 -8.43
N LYS A 167 11.12 9.19 -9.61
CA LYS A 167 12.41 9.12 -10.33
C LYS A 167 12.62 10.33 -11.24
N GLU A 168 11.56 10.77 -11.92
CA GLU A 168 11.57 11.89 -12.87
C GLU A 168 11.68 13.25 -12.17
N PHE A 169 11.05 13.38 -10.99
CA PHE A 169 10.94 14.64 -10.23
C PHE A 169 11.39 14.42 -8.75
N PRO A 170 12.64 14.00 -8.50
CA PRO A 170 13.08 13.45 -7.21
C PRO A 170 13.21 14.49 -6.08
N ASP A 171 13.10 15.78 -6.40
CA ASP A 171 13.28 16.91 -5.50
C ASP A 171 11.97 17.54 -5.01
N ILE A 172 10.82 17.10 -5.53
CA ILE A 172 9.50 17.60 -5.14
C ILE A 172 8.62 16.51 -4.48
N PRO A 173 7.65 16.87 -3.61
CA PRO A 173 6.67 15.91 -3.12
C PRO A 173 5.78 15.37 -4.24
N ILE A 174 5.76 14.04 -4.42
CA ILE A 174 4.77 13.35 -5.24
C ILE A 174 3.58 12.95 -4.37
N GLY A 175 2.37 13.08 -4.89
CA GLY A 175 1.13 12.72 -4.21
C GLY A 175 0.15 11.94 -5.09
N TYR A 176 -1.09 11.81 -4.62
CA TYR A 176 -2.17 11.06 -5.28
C TYR A 176 -3.50 11.83 -5.22
N SER A 177 -4.26 11.80 -6.31
CA SER A 177 -5.57 12.42 -6.46
C SER A 177 -6.58 11.34 -6.88
N GLY A 178 -7.35 10.84 -5.91
CA GLY A 178 -8.17 9.65 -6.05
C GLY A 178 -9.64 9.93 -6.35
N HIS A 179 -10.16 9.21 -7.34
CA HIS A 179 -11.56 9.24 -7.78
C HIS A 179 -12.19 7.83 -7.78
N GLU A 180 -11.49 6.85 -7.21
CA GLU A 180 -12.00 5.51 -6.94
C GLU A 180 -13.02 5.50 -5.79
N GLN A 181 -13.68 4.36 -5.57
CA GLN A 181 -14.50 4.12 -4.38
C GLN A 181 -13.70 3.44 -3.26
N GLY A 182 -14.02 3.77 -2.00
CA GLY A 182 -13.33 3.25 -0.82
C GLY A 182 -11.93 3.83 -0.59
N ILE A 183 -11.24 3.33 0.43
CA ILE A 183 -10.00 3.93 0.97
C ILE A 183 -8.71 3.21 0.52
N ASN A 184 -8.78 1.90 0.26
CA ASN A 184 -7.60 1.01 0.24
C ASN A 184 -6.62 1.27 -0.91
N ILE A 185 -7.07 1.81 -2.04
CA ILE A 185 -6.21 2.25 -3.15
C ILE A 185 -5.41 3.50 -2.77
N THR A 186 -6.01 4.45 -2.06
CA THR A 186 -5.31 5.62 -1.53
C THR A 186 -4.32 5.24 -0.42
N VAL A 187 -4.65 4.27 0.43
CA VAL A 187 -3.71 3.69 1.42
C VAL A 187 -2.49 3.06 0.72
N ALA A 188 -2.71 2.31 -0.37
CA ALA A 188 -1.63 1.79 -1.20
C ALA A 188 -0.80 2.89 -1.87
N ALA A 189 -1.42 4.01 -2.28
CA ALA A 189 -0.70 5.17 -2.82
C ALA A 189 0.26 5.80 -1.80
N VAL A 190 -0.15 5.90 -0.52
CA VAL A 190 0.72 6.39 0.57
C VAL A 190 1.84 5.40 0.88
N ALA A 191 1.58 4.09 0.86
CA ALA A 191 2.62 3.07 0.99
C ALA A 191 3.68 3.16 -0.13
N LEU A 192 3.26 3.46 -1.36
CA LEU A 192 4.13 3.77 -2.50
C LEU A 192 4.80 5.15 -2.42
N GLY A 193 4.57 5.91 -1.35
CA GLY A 193 5.29 7.13 -1.01
C GLY A 193 4.59 8.44 -1.38
N ALA A 194 3.30 8.43 -1.72
CA ALA A 194 2.52 9.65 -1.87
C ALA A 194 2.55 10.51 -0.57
N LYS A 195 2.82 11.81 -0.72
CA LYS A 195 2.98 12.79 0.38
C LYS A 195 1.85 13.81 0.49
N VAL A 196 1.00 13.88 -0.53
CA VAL A 196 -0.21 14.69 -0.56
C VAL A 196 -1.33 13.79 -1.08
N VAL A 197 -2.48 13.79 -0.42
CA VAL A 197 -3.66 13.00 -0.79
C VAL A 197 -4.82 13.94 -1.04
N GLU A 198 -5.42 13.85 -2.23
CA GLU A 198 -6.67 14.50 -2.58
C GLU A 198 -7.75 13.44 -2.84
N ARG A 199 -8.92 13.60 -2.20
CA ARG A 199 -10.13 12.80 -2.44
C ARG A 199 -11.36 13.71 -2.49
N HIS A 200 -12.35 13.33 -3.27
CA HIS A 200 -13.69 13.94 -3.21
C HIS A 200 -14.42 13.46 -1.96
N VAL A 201 -15.25 14.33 -1.36
CA VAL A 201 -15.97 14.06 -0.11
C VAL A 201 -17.41 14.54 -0.16
N THR A 202 -18.32 13.82 0.48
CA THR A 202 -19.76 14.13 0.52
C THR A 202 -20.35 13.95 1.91
N LEU A 203 -21.52 14.56 2.15
CA LEU A 203 -22.35 14.26 3.32
C LEU A 203 -23.32 13.10 3.07
N ASP A 204 -23.61 12.82 1.79
CA ASP A 204 -24.56 11.82 1.31
C ASP A 204 -24.20 11.46 -0.15
N LYS A 205 -24.17 10.18 -0.49
CA LYS A 205 -23.81 9.69 -1.83
C LYS A 205 -24.97 9.74 -2.83
N THR A 206 -26.20 9.95 -2.35
CA THR A 206 -27.42 10.02 -3.18
C THR A 206 -27.72 11.42 -3.75
N TRP A 207 -26.98 12.44 -3.33
CA TRP A 207 -27.21 13.83 -3.71
C TRP A 207 -26.98 14.12 -5.20
N LYS A 208 -27.63 15.17 -5.70
CA LYS A 208 -27.65 15.53 -7.12
C LYS A 208 -26.35 16.17 -7.60
N GLY A 209 -25.42 15.32 -8.03
CA GLY A 209 -24.18 15.67 -8.72
C GLY A 209 -23.49 14.40 -9.21
N ASN A 210 -22.59 14.50 -10.20
CA ASN A 210 -21.90 13.33 -10.75
C ASN A 210 -20.84 12.79 -9.75
N ASP A 211 -20.29 13.68 -8.93
CA ASP A 211 -19.10 13.43 -8.12
C ASP A 211 -19.41 12.71 -6.78
N HIS A 212 -20.66 12.71 -6.32
CA HIS A 212 -21.04 12.14 -5.01
C HIS A 212 -20.86 10.61 -4.94
N GLU A 213 -21.06 9.90 -6.06
CA GLU A 213 -20.90 8.44 -6.15
C GLU A 213 -19.44 7.98 -5.98
N ALA A 214 -18.48 8.85 -6.31
CA ALA A 214 -17.04 8.64 -6.14
C ALA A 214 -16.47 9.31 -4.87
N SER A 215 -17.31 9.97 -4.08
CA SER A 215 -16.91 10.73 -2.89
C SER A 215 -16.91 9.86 -1.64
N LEU A 216 -15.95 10.13 -0.74
CA LEU A 216 -15.95 9.55 0.60
C LEU A 216 -17.00 10.23 1.49
N ASP A 217 -17.73 9.45 2.27
CA ASP A 217 -18.63 9.96 3.32
C ASP A 217 -17.87 10.28 4.63
N PRO A 218 -18.51 10.84 5.68
CA PRO A 218 -17.82 11.23 6.91
C PRO A 218 -17.09 10.08 7.61
N SER A 219 -17.60 8.85 7.50
CA SER A 219 -17.02 7.68 8.15
C SER A 219 -15.81 7.16 7.39
N GLU A 220 -15.93 6.97 6.07
CA GLU A 220 -14.83 6.54 5.21
C GLU A 220 -13.66 7.55 5.20
N LEU A 221 -13.93 8.85 5.33
CA LEU A 221 -12.88 9.86 5.42
C LEU A 221 -12.08 9.72 6.72
N ALA A 222 -12.75 9.48 7.85
CA ALA A 222 -12.09 9.26 9.14
C ALA A 222 -11.31 7.93 9.15
N GLU A 223 -11.86 6.88 8.54
CA GLU A 223 -11.16 5.61 8.33
C GLU A 223 -9.93 5.77 7.42
N LEU A 224 -10.03 6.55 6.34
CA LEU A 224 -8.88 6.85 5.47
C LEU A 224 -7.77 7.57 6.25
N VAL A 225 -8.10 8.61 7.03
CA VAL A 225 -7.11 9.36 7.82
C VAL A 225 -6.46 8.43 8.86
N LYS A 226 -7.25 7.62 9.58
CA LYS A 226 -6.73 6.60 10.51
C LYS A 226 -5.77 5.63 9.80
N ALA A 227 -6.18 5.07 8.66
CA ALA A 227 -5.39 4.10 7.89
C ALA A 227 -4.09 4.71 7.35
N ILE A 228 -4.11 5.97 6.90
CA ILE A 228 -2.91 6.72 6.49
C ILE A 228 -1.93 6.84 7.66
N ARG A 229 -2.36 7.37 8.82
CA ARG A 229 -1.45 7.55 9.98
C ARG A 229 -0.90 6.21 10.50
N LEU A 230 -1.72 5.14 10.45
CA LEU A 230 -1.29 3.79 10.79
C LEU A 230 -0.20 3.27 9.84
N VAL A 231 -0.37 3.44 8.52
CA VAL A 231 0.60 3.00 7.51
C VAL A 231 1.87 3.86 7.53
N GLU A 232 1.77 5.18 7.67
CA GLU A 232 2.92 6.07 7.85
C GLU A 232 3.82 5.63 9.02
N THR A 233 3.19 5.23 10.13
CA THR A 233 3.86 4.65 11.30
C THR A 233 4.48 3.28 10.96
N ALA A 234 3.72 2.39 10.30
CA ALA A 234 4.14 1.04 9.96
C ALA A 234 5.24 0.93 8.89
N MET A 235 5.51 1.99 8.13
CA MET A 235 6.68 2.04 7.22
C MET A 235 7.99 1.82 7.99
N GLY A 236 8.12 2.38 9.20
CA GLY A 236 9.19 2.11 10.16
C GLY A 236 10.62 2.27 9.62
N SER A 237 11.53 1.42 10.10
CA SER A 237 12.93 1.31 9.69
C SER A 237 13.12 0.33 8.51
N PRO A 238 14.10 0.55 7.61
CA PRO A 238 14.55 -0.47 6.65
C PRO A 238 15.46 -1.53 7.29
N ILE A 239 15.93 -1.34 8.53
CA ILE A 239 16.89 -2.23 9.19
C ILE A 239 16.15 -3.42 9.83
N LYS A 240 16.30 -4.63 9.26
CA LYS A 240 15.82 -5.85 9.94
C LYS A 240 16.78 -6.32 11.02
N GLN A 241 16.28 -6.28 12.24
CA GLN A 241 16.84 -6.81 13.48
C GLN A 241 15.70 -7.34 14.36
N MET A 242 16.04 -7.97 15.49
CA MET A 242 15.06 -8.28 16.54
C MET A 242 14.68 -7.00 17.29
N LEU A 243 13.38 -6.78 17.53
CA LEU A 243 12.87 -5.62 18.27
C LEU A 243 12.58 -5.95 19.75
N PRO A 244 12.46 -4.93 20.64
CA PRO A 244 12.10 -5.14 22.04
C PRO A 244 10.76 -5.85 22.25
N CYS A 245 9.76 -5.59 21.39
CA CYS A 245 8.47 -6.27 21.43
C CYS A 245 8.56 -7.75 20.99
N GLU A 246 9.47 -8.09 20.08
CA GLU A 246 9.75 -9.48 19.68
C GLU A 246 10.47 -10.28 20.76
N LYS A 247 11.05 -9.62 21.79
CA LYS A 247 11.82 -10.30 22.83
C LYS A 247 11.00 -11.45 23.43
N SER A 248 9.79 -11.15 23.90
CA SER A 248 8.88 -12.11 24.54
C SER A 248 8.37 -13.23 23.62
N CYS A 249 8.84 -13.31 22.37
CA CYS A 249 8.56 -14.38 21.40
C CYS A 249 9.83 -15.09 20.87
N HIS A 250 10.98 -14.39 20.81
CA HIS A 250 12.30 -15.05 20.68
C HIS A 250 12.50 -16.08 21.79
N ASP A 251 11.94 -15.71 22.93
CA ASP A 251 11.56 -16.47 24.08
C ASP A 251 10.56 -17.66 23.77
N LYS A 252 10.87 -18.92 24.16
CA LYS A 252 10.13 -20.23 23.92
C LYS A 252 9.81 -20.60 22.47
N LEU A 253 9.91 -19.71 21.47
CA LEU A 253 9.94 -20.16 20.08
C LEU A 253 11.36 -20.23 19.53
N GLY A 254 12.21 -19.25 19.85
CA GLY A 254 13.60 -19.22 19.43
C GLY A 254 14.35 -20.45 19.93
N LYS A 255 14.93 -21.20 19.00
CA LYS A 255 15.60 -22.46 19.32
C LYS A 255 16.98 -22.24 19.92
N SER A 256 17.59 -23.35 20.33
CA SER A 256 18.80 -23.41 21.13
C SER A 256 19.59 -24.65 20.74
N VAL A 257 20.92 -24.55 20.75
CA VAL A 257 21.78 -25.73 20.74
C VAL A 257 21.60 -26.48 22.07
N ILE A 258 21.22 -27.75 21.99
CA ILE A 258 21.12 -28.68 23.12
C ILE A 258 22.03 -29.90 22.87
N ALA A 259 22.36 -30.65 23.92
CA ALA A 259 23.14 -31.87 23.80
C ALA A 259 22.30 -33.06 23.31
N SER A 260 22.75 -33.75 22.25
CA SER A 260 22.08 -34.94 21.67
C SER A 260 22.36 -36.24 22.44
N ARG A 261 23.36 -36.22 23.33
CA ARG A 261 23.82 -37.26 24.25
C ARG A 261 24.52 -36.58 25.43
N ASP A 262 24.85 -37.31 26.49
CA ASP A 262 25.72 -36.76 27.53
C ASP A 262 27.09 -36.37 26.94
N ILE A 263 27.56 -35.16 27.26
CA ILE A 263 28.86 -34.63 26.83
C ILE A 263 29.71 -34.38 28.07
N VAL A 264 30.76 -35.18 28.25
CA VAL A 264 31.69 -35.05 29.37
C VAL A 264 32.58 -33.81 29.17
N LYS A 265 32.94 -33.14 30.27
CA LYS A 265 33.91 -32.05 30.32
C LYS A 265 35.18 -32.35 29.49
N ASP A 266 35.76 -31.30 28.91
CA ASP A 266 36.97 -31.31 28.08
C ASP A 266 36.85 -32.08 26.74
N THR A 267 35.68 -32.65 26.43
CA THR A 267 35.33 -33.19 25.11
C THR A 267 35.36 -32.10 24.05
N VAL A 268 35.98 -32.41 22.90
CA VAL A 268 35.97 -31.56 21.69
C VAL A 268 34.63 -31.72 20.99
N LEU A 269 33.91 -30.62 20.79
CA LEU A 269 32.54 -30.57 20.29
C LEU A 269 32.48 -30.81 18.78
N SER A 270 31.59 -31.72 18.37
CA SER A 270 31.29 -32.06 16.98
C SER A 270 29.78 -32.00 16.71
N LEU A 271 29.39 -31.90 15.43
CA LEU A 271 28.00 -31.61 15.05
C LEU A 271 27.00 -32.70 15.49
N ASP A 272 27.43 -33.96 15.58
CA ASP A 272 26.63 -35.08 16.06
C ASP A 272 26.35 -35.05 17.57
N MET A 273 27.06 -34.21 18.34
CA MET A 273 26.79 -33.96 19.76
C MET A 273 25.62 -33.01 20.01
N PHE A 274 25.05 -32.42 18.95
CA PHE A 274 24.03 -31.38 19.07
C PHE A 274 22.68 -31.77 18.47
N ALA A 275 21.62 -31.29 19.10
CA ALA A 275 20.30 -31.14 18.53
C ALA A 275 19.81 -29.70 18.70
N VAL A 276 18.69 -29.35 18.06
CA VAL A 276 18.12 -28.00 18.12
C VAL A 276 16.68 -28.06 18.62
N LYS A 277 16.46 -27.53 19.82
CA LYS A 277 15.15 -27.49 20.49
C LYS A 277 14.92 -26.13 21.12
N VAL A 278 13.71 -25.89 21.60
CA VAL A 278 13.47 -24.86 22.62
C VAL A 278 14.07 -25.37 23.93
N GLY A 279 15.15 -24.73 24.38
CA GLY A 279 15.84 -25.04 25.62
C GLY A 279 15.22 -24.37 26.85
N GLU A 280 15.41 -24.94 28.04
CA GLU A 280 15.10 -24.32 29.33
C GLU A 280 16.21 -24.63 30.34
N PRO A 281 17.04 -23.63 30.75
CA PRO A 281 17.08 -22.27 30.22
C PRO A 281 17.44 -22.25 28.74
N GLN A 282 17.03 -21.22 28.00
CA GLN A 282 17.34 -21.10 26.57
C GLN A 282 18.87 -21.16 26.35
N GLY A 283 19.29 -21.72 25.21
CA GLY A 283 20.69 -21.94 24.83
C GLY A 283 21.19 -21.03 23.72
N ILE A 284 22.45 -21.24 23.34
CA ILE A 284 23.16 -20.57 22.26
C ILE A 284 22.29 -20.68 20.99
N PRO A 285 21.95 -19.55 20.36
CA PRO A 285 21.17 -19.55 19.14
C PRO A 285 21.79 -20.42 18.03
N PRO A 286 21.03 -21.26 17.32
CA PRO A 286 21.56 -22.21 16.34
C PRO A 286 22.41 -21.61 15.21
N GLU A 287 22.25 -20.34 14.85
CA GLU A 287 23.12 -19.67 13.87
C GLU A 287 24.57 -19.47 14.37
N LYS A 288 24.83 -19.75 15.65
CA LYS A 288 26.16 -19.77 16.27
C LYS A 288 26.68 -21.20 16.52
N MET A 289 25.93 -22.24 16.15
CA MET A 289 26.33 -23.65 16.39
C MET A 289 27.67 -24.00 15.75
N GLU A 290 27.95 -23.50 14.53
CA GLU A 290 29.24 -23.70 13.86
C GLU A 290 30.41 -23.16 14.70
N GLN A 291 30.19 -22.11 15.50
CA GLN A 291 31.19 -21.51 16.38
C GLN A 291 31.50 -22.39 17.61
N LEU A 292 30.78 -23.50 17.82
CA LEU A 292 31.04 -24.48 18.88
C LEU A 292 31.94 -25.61 18.39
N LEU A 293 31.95 -25.90 17.09
CA LEU A 293 32.69 -27.01 16.50
C LEU A 293 34.20 -26.85 16.74
N GLY A 294 34.85 -27.91 17.19
CA GLY A 294 36.29 -27.91 17.53
C GLY A 294 36.65 -27.23 18.86
N LYS A 295 35.70 -26.58 19.57
CA LYS A 295 35.93 -26.10 20.94
C LYS A 295 35.77 -27.23 21.94
N LYS A 296 36.38 -27.09 23.12
CA LYS A 296 36.12 -27.97 24.26
C LYS A 296 34.95 -27.48 25.10
N ILE A 297 34.11 -28.39 25.55
CA ILE A 297 33.10 -28.10 26.59
C ILE A 297 33.77 -27.99 27.96
N LEU A 298 33.42 -26.97 28.76
CA LEU A 298 34.13 -26.66 30.01
C LEU A 298 33.49 -27.31 31.26
N VAL A 299 32.32 -27.91 31.10
CA VAL A 299 31.51 -28.59 32.12
C VAL A 299 30.90 -29.84 31.49
N ASP A 300 30.45 -30.77 32.32
CA ASP A 300 29.58 -31.85 31.85
C ASP A 300 28.21 -31.28 31.45
N VAL A 301 27.65 -31.74 30.32
CA VAL A 301 26.30 -31.38 29.86
C VAL A 301 25.52 -32.67 29.66
N GLY A 302 24.41 -32.82 30.38
CA GLY A 302 23.54 -33.99 30.24
C GLY A 302 22.78 -34.01 28.91
N PHE A 303 22.32 -35.18 28.50
CA PHE A 303 21.38 -35.34 27.40
C PHE A 303 20.18 -34.38 27.55
N ASP A 304 19.79 -33.75 26.44
CA ASP A 304 18.66 -32.80 26.35
C ASP A 304 18.87 -31.47 27.11
N ASP A 305 20.01 -31.27 27.77
CA ASP A 305 20.36 -29.99 28.39
C ASP A 305 20.87 -28.95 27.38
N SER A 306 20.62 -27.68 27.71
CA SER A 306 20.85 -26.55 26.81
C SER A 306 22.23 -25.92 27.02
N ILE A 307 22.89 -25.57 25.92
CA ILE A 307 24.16 -24.83 25.96
C ILE A 307 23.84 -23.33 26.17
N LEU A 308 23.49 -22.91 27.39
CA LEU A 308 22.79 -21.65 27.80
C LEU A 308 23.17 -20.33 27.05
N PRO A 309 22.24 -19.42 26.61
CA PRO A 309 21.47 -18.48 27.51
C PRO A 309 20.05 -17.85 27.08
N ASN A 310 18.96 -18.05 27.89
CA ASN A 310 17.68 -17.27 28.24
C ASN A 310 16.71 -16.48 27.25
N MET A 311 15.34 -16.29 27.38
CA MET A 311 14.13 -16.92 28.08
C MET A 311 12.77 -16.04 28.05
N ILE A 312 11.45 -16.40 27.80
CA ILE A 312 10.68 -17.58 27.20
C ILE A 312 9.01 -17.43 26.99
N GLU A 313 8.20 -17.77 25.87
CA GLU A 313 6.68 -17.55 25.39
C GLU A 313 6.30 -17.57 23.79
N GLY A 314 5.41 -18.46 23.17
CA GLY A 314 4.60 -18.33 21.89
C GLY A 314 3.47 -19.42 21.54
N GLY A 315 2.42 -19.13 20.71
CA GLY A 315 1.03 -19.74 20.77
C GLY A 315 0.36 -20.61 19.64
N GLN A 316 -0.98 -20.82 19.71
CA GLN A 316 -1.89 -21.70 18.88
C GLN A 316 -3.42 -21.40 19.10
N ASN A 317 -4.31 -21.40 18.08
CA ASN A 317 -5.73 -20.92 18.16
C ASN A 317 -6.89 -21.94 18.15
N HIS A 318 -6.74 -23.17 17.64
CA HIS A 318 -7.88 -24.08 17.40
C HIS A 318 -8.34 -24.90 18.62
N GLN A 319 -7.82 -24.59 19.82
CA GLN A 319 -8.22 -25.19 21.11
C GLN A 319 -8.20 -26.74 21.18
N GLY A 320 -7.47 -27.42 20.28
CA GLY A 320 -7.46 -28.88 20.20
C GLY A 320 -8.74 -29.52 19.61
N ASP A 321 -9.70 -28.72 19.14
CA ASP A 321 -10.98 -29.18 18.59
C ASP A 321 -10.94 -29.23 17.05
N ILE A 322 -11.16 -30.43 16.49
CA ILE A 322 -11.13 -30.67 15.04
C ILE A 322 -12.35 -30.08 14.31
N GLU A 323 -13.51 -29.99 14.95
CA GLU A 323 -14.70 -29.37 14.38
C GLU A 323 -14.58 -27.84 14.36
N ILE A 324 -13.90 -27.25 15.35
CA ILE A 324 -13.46 -25.84 15.28
C ILE A 324 -12.47 -25.66 14.12
N ALA A 325 -11.47 -26.55 13.97
CA ALA A 325 -10.52 -26.49 12.87
C ALA A 325 -11.20 -26.59 11.49
N LYS A 326 -12.17 -27.51 11.29
CA LYS A 326 -12.98 -27.60 10.06
C LYS A 326 -13.77 -26.31 9.80
N LYS A 327 -14.44 -25.75 10.82
CA LYS A 327 -15.15 -24.46 10.71
C LYS A 327 -14.19 -23.32 10.31
N MET A 328 -12.98 -23.29 10.83
CA MET A 328 -11.95 -22.31 10.44
C MET A 328 -11.46 -22.49 9.01
N ILE A 329 -11.28 -23.74 8.53
CA ILE A 329 -10.93 -24.05 7.12
C ILE A 329 -12.03 -23.56 6.18
N LYS A 330 -13.30 -23.89 6.47
CA LYS A 330 -14.45 -23.48 5.66
C LYS A 330 -14.62 -21.95 5.65
N MET A 331 -14.47 -21.31 6.81
CA MET A 331 -14.52 -19.85 6.94
C MET A 331 -13.42 -19.16 6.12
N ALA A 332 -12.16 -19.64 6.19
CA ALA A 332 -11.07 -19.09 5.39
C ALA A 332 -11.35 -19.21 3.88
N LYS A 333 -11.90 -20.35 3.44
CA LYS A 333 -12.34 -20.56 2.05
C LYS A 333 -13.45 -19.59 1.64
N ASP A 334 -14.46 -19.40 2.48
CA ASP A 334 -15.60 -18.51 2.20
C ASP A 334 -15.20 -17.04 2.16
N CYS A 335 -14.19 -16.63 2.94
CA CYS A 335 -13.58 -15.30 2.86
C CYS A 335 -12.65 -15.12 1.64
N GLY A 336 -12.45 -16.16 0.83
CA GLY A 336 -11.62 -16.13 -0.38
C GLY A 336 -10.11 -16.30 -0.14
N ALA A 337 -9.69 -16.86 1.00
CA ALA A 337 -8.28 -17.16 1.24
C ALA A 337 -7.79 -18.36 0.41
N ASP A 338 -6.57 -18.27 -0.12
CA ASP A 338 -6.00 -19.29 -0.99
C ASP A 338 -5.56 -20.56 -0.23
N CYS A 339 -5.20 -20.45 1.06
CA CYS A 339 -4.65 -21.54 1.88
C CYS A 339 -5.04 -21.43 3.37
N ALA A 340 -5.35 -22.58 4.00
CA ALA A 340 -5.49 -22.73 5.45
C ALA A 340 -4.22 -23.36 6.05
N LYS A 341 -3.65 -22.74 7.09
CA LYS A 341 -2.32 -23.08 7.63
C LYS A 341 -2.30 -23.34 9.13
N PHE A 342 -2.03 -24.58 9.51
CA PHE A 342 -1.90 -25.01 10.92
C PHE A 342 -0.44 -24.92 11.43
N GLN A 343 -0.16 -25.46 12.62
CA GLN A 343 1.20 -25.67 13.16
C GLN A 343 1.34 -27.12 13.62
N LYS A 344 2.30 -27.88 13.07
CA LYS A 344 2.60 -29.25 13.49
C LYS A 344 3.90 -29.26 14.30
N SER A 345 3.87 -29.98 15.42
CA SER A 345 5.02 -30.28 16.26
C SER A 345 5.03 -31.76 16.64
N GLU A 346 6.19 -32.39 16.73
CA GLU A 346 6.41 -33.52 17.64
C GLU A 346 7.12 -32.99 18.89
N LEU A 347 6.41 -32.96 20.02
CA LEU A 347 6.77 -32.10 21.15
C LEU A 347 8.12 -32.45 21.77
N GLU A 348 8.46 -33.74 21.82
CA GLU A 348 9.74 -34.29 22.28
C GLU A 348 10.92 -33.91 21.37
N TYR A 349 10.65 -33.62 20.10
CA TYR A 349 11.65 -33.16 19.12
C TYR A 349 11.76 -31.63 19.09
N LYS A 350 10.69 -30.91 19.42
CA LYS A 350 10.63 -29.44 19.45
C LYS A 350 11.11 -28.82 20.77
N PHE A 351 10.83 -29.46 21.90
CA PHE A 351 11.10 -28.97 23.25
C PHE A 351 12.01 -29.94 24.01
N ASN A 352 12.89 -29.43 24.87
CA ASN A 352 13.56 -30.28 25.84
C ASN A 352 12.62 -30.66 26.99
N LYS A 353 12.94 -31.72 27.73
CA LYS A 353 12.14 -32.25 28.84
C LYS A 353 11.79 -31.17 29.87
N LYS A 354 12.77 -30.33 30.26
CA LYS A 354 12.59 -29.23 31.21
C LYS A 354 11.58 -28.19 30.71
N ALA A 355 11.61 -27.85 29.41
CA ALA A 355 10.65 -26.93 28.80
C ALA A 355 9.23 -27.49 28.70
N LEU A 356 9.06 -28.82 28.65
CA LEU A 356 7.75 -29.49 28.73
C LEU A 356 7.25 -29.57 30.18
N GLU A 357 8.11 -29.91 31.14
CA GLU A 357 7.78 -30.05 32.56
C GLU A 357 7.57 -28.70 33.28
N ARG A 358 8.04 -27.59 32.70
CA ARG A 358 7.87 -26.25 33.27
C ARG A 358 6.39 -25.92 33.57
N PRO A 359 6.07 -25.44 34.79
CA PRO A 359 4.73 -24.98 35.15
C PRO A 359 4.18 -23.91 34.20
N TYR A 360 2.87 -23.96 33.91
CA TYR A 360 2.21 -22.96 33.07
C TYR A 360 0.93 -22.43 33.72
N THR A 361 1.06 -21.28 34.40
CA THR A 361 0.02 -20.64 35.23
C THR A 361 -0.76 -19.54 34.50
N SER A 362 -0.62 -19.43 33.18
CA SER A 362 -1.37 -18.48 32.36
C SER A 362 -2.88 -18.76 32.39
N LYS A 363 -3.72 -17.72 32.30
CA LYS A 363 -5.17 -17.85 32.09
C LYS A 363 -5.52 -18.66 30.83
N GLN A 364 -4.62 -18.68 29.85
CA GLN A 364 -4.75 -19.44 28.60
C GLN A 364 -4.31 -20.92 28.72
N SER A 365 -3.79 -21.35 29.87
CA SER A 365 -3.26 -22.71 30.04
C SER A 365 -4.35 -23.78 29.96
N TRP A 366 -3.99 -24.94 29.38
CA TRP A 366 -4.85 -26.13 29.30
C TRP A 366 -4.34 -27.29 30.18
N GLY A 367 -3.34 -27.04 31.03
CA GLY A 367 -2.79 -28.01 31.98
C GLY A 367 -1.97 -27.35 33.08
N LYS A 368 -1.29 -28.14 33.91
CA LYS A 368 -0.39 -27.65 34.96
C LYS A 368 0.98 -27.27 34.40
N THR A 369 1.42 -27.97 33.36
CA THR A 369 2.70 -27.77 32.68
C THR A 369 2.51 -27.26 31.26
N TYR A 370 3.56 -26.66 30.70
CA TYR A 370 3.54 -26.20 29.30
C TYR A 370 3.43 -27.38 28.31
N GLY A 371 3.99 -28.53 28.66
CA GLY A 371 3.84 -29.79 27.92
C GLY A 371 2.40 -30.29 27.90
N GLU A 372 1.69 -30.30 29.03
CA GLU A 372 0.25 -30.62 29.05
C GLU A 372 -0.56 -29.66 28.18
N HIS A 373 -0.32 -28.35 28.31
CA HIS A 373 -0.98 -27.33 27.49
C HIS A 373 -0.73 -27.52 25.98
N LYS A 374 0.49 -27.86 25.57
CA LYS A 374 0.79 -28.14 24.15
C LYS A 374 0.24 -29.49 23.68
N ARG A 375 0.22 -30.54 24.51
CA ARG A 375 -0.43 -31.83 24.17
C ARG A 375 -1.93 -31.71 23.97
N HIS A 376 -2.60 -30.81 24.69
CA HIS A 376 -4.02 -30.52 24.46
C HIS A 376 -4.29 -29.82 23.12
N LEU A 377 -3.34 -29.05 22.59
CA LEU A 377 -3.50 -28.25 21.37
C LEU A 377 -2.97 -28.92 20.09
N GLU A 378 -2.11 -29.93 20.21
CA GLU A 378 -1.44 -30.59 19.07
C GLU A 378 -2.32 -31.73 18.51
N PHE A 379 -2.65 -31.67 17.21
CA PHE A 379 -3.45 -32.71 16.55
C PHE A 379 -2.62 -33.94 16.17
N SER A 380 -3.27 -35.12 16.17
CA SER A 380 -2.67 -36.38 15.72
C SER A 380 -2.53 -36.45 14.19
N HIS A 381 -1.69 -37.38 13.71
CA HIS A 381 -1.47 -37.58 12.26
C HIS A 381 -2.76 -37.90 11.50
N GLU A 382 -3.68 -38.66 12.10
CA GLU A 382 -5.00 -38.96 11.51
C GLU A 382 -5.90 -37.72 11.45
N GLN A 383 -5.91 -36.89 12.50
CA GLN A 383 -6.65 -35.62 12.47
C GLN A 383 -6.09 -34.66 11.41
N TYR A 384 -4.78 -34.69 11.15
CA TYR A 384 -4.17 -33.96 10.04
C TYR A 384 -4.59 -34.49 8.66
N ARG A 385 -4.67 -35.81 8.48
CA ARG A 385 -5.20 -36.45 7.26
C ARG A 385 -6.68 -36.11 7.03
N GLU A 386 -7.48 -36.10 8.10
CA GLU A 386 -8.88 -35.70 8.07
C GLU A 386 -9.06 -34.22 7.70
N LEU A 387 -8.27 -33.32 8.30
CA LEU A 387 -8.32 -31.87 7.99
C LEU A 387 -7.83 -31.56 6.58
N GLN A 388 -6.84 -32.28 6.05
CA GLN A 388 -6.44 -32.18 4.65
C GLN A 388 -7.58 -32.60 3.72
N LYS A 389 -8.17 -33.78 3.94
CA LYS A 389 -9.29 -34.30 3.14
C LYS A 389 -10.47 -33.32 3.15
N TYR A 390 -10.79 -32.73 4.30
CA TYR A 390 -11.83 -31.71 4.40
C TYR A 390 -11.47 -30.40 3.65
N ALA A 391 -10.21 -29.98 3.68
CA ALA A 391 -9.74 -28.83 2.92
C ALA A 391 -9.81 -29.06 1.40
N GLU A 392 -9.51 -30.27 0.94
CA GLU A 392 -9.68 -30.70 -0.46
C GLU A 392 -11.17 -30.71 -0.85
N GLU A 393 -12.06 -31.23 0.01
CA GLU A 393 -13.52 -31.24 -0.20
C GLU A 393 -14.13 -29.83 -0.33
N VAL A 394 -13.60 -28.82 0.39
CA VAL A 394 -14.03 -27.42 0.25
C VAL A 394 -13.20 -26.61 -0.76
N GLY A 395 -12.16 -27.20 -1.34
CA GLY A 395 -11.30 -26.60 -2.36
C GLY A 395 -10.41 -25.46 -1.87
N ILE A 396 -9.70 -25.62 -0.75
CA ILE A 396 -8.64 -24.72 -0.26
C ILE A 396 -7.33 -25.48 -0.06
N PHE A 397 -6.17 -24.85 -0.32
CA PHE A 397 -4.89 -25.51 -0.03
C PHE A 397 -4.69 -25.70 1.47
N PHE A 398 -4.29 -26.89 1.88
CA PHE A 398 -3.96 -27.23 3.27
C PHE A 398 -2.45 -27.32 3.46
N THR A 399 -1.91 -26.73 4.53
CA THR A 399 -0.55 -27.03 5.00
C THR A 399 -0.41 -26.75 6.50
N ALA A 400 0.76 -27.04 7.06
CA ALA A 400 1.13 -26.61 8.39
C ALA A 400 2.54 -26.03 8.42
N SER A 401 2.82 -25.28 9.49
CA SER A 401 4.18 -24.91 9.87
C SER A 401 4.84 -26.12 10.54
N GLY A 402 5.89 -26.67 9.93
CA GLY A 402 6.74 -27.66 10.57
C GLY A 402 7.61 -26.96 11.62
N MET A 403 7.57 -27.44 12.85
CA MET A 403 8.23 -26.82 14.00
C MET A 403 9.40 -27.63 14.57
N ASP A 404 9.71 -28.74 13.90
CA ASP A 404 10.81 -29.68 14.14
C ASP A 404 10.96 -30.60 12.91
N GLU A 405 11.98 -31.45 12.91
CA GLU A 405 12.31 -32.34 11.79
C GLU A 405 11.24 -33.42 11.53
N MET A 406 10.69 -34.03 12.58
CA MET A 406 9.70 -35.10 12.44
C MET A 406 8.36 -34.57 11.95
N ALA A 407 7.98 -33.36 12.37
CA ALA A 407 6.85 -32.63 11.80
C ALA A 407 7.04 -32.37 10.29
N VAL A 408 8.26 -32.10 9.82
CA VAL A 408 8.54 -31.93 8.37
C VAL A 408 8.50 -33.26 7.62
N GLU A 409 8.98 -34.36 8.20
CA GLU A 409 8.83 -35.69 7.60
C GLU A 409 7.35 -36.06 7.42
N PHE A 410 6.54 -35.93 8.49
CA PHE A 410 5.10 -36.16 8.41
C PHE A 410 4.41 -35.26 7.39
N LEU A 411 4.75 -33.97 7.32
CA LEU A 411 4.18 -33.06 6.30
C LEU A 411 4.65 -33.41 4.87
N HIS A 412 5.82 -34.04 4.70
CA HIS A 412 6.27 -34.54 3.42
C HIS A 412 5.46 -35.76 2.95
N GLU A 413 5.16 -36.69 3.87
CA GLU A 413 4.28 -37.85 3.67
C GLU A 413 2.83 -37.41 3.39
N LEU A 414 2.33 -36.43 4.14
CA LEU A 414 1.02 -35.78 3.96
C LEU A 414 0.91 -35.00 2.63
N ASN A 415 1.99 -34.95 1.85
CA ASN A 415 2.02 -34.38 0.51
C ASN A 415 1.64 -32.88 0.44
N VAL A 416 1.95 -32.09 1.46
CA VAL A 416 1.58 -30.66 1.49
C VAL A 416 2.19 -29.87 0.31
N PRO A 417 1.51 -28.83 -0.20
CA PRO A 417 1.96 -28.08 -1.39
C PRO A 417 3.23 -27.25 -1.15
N PHE A 418 3.47 -26.82 0.10
CA PHE A 418 4.69 -26.15 0.52
C PHE A 418 4.90 -26.30 2.04
N PHE A 419 6.15 -26.26 2.49
CA PHE A 419 6.50 -26.17 3.91
C PHE A 419 6.50 -24.72 4.39
N LYS A 420 5.74 -24.40 5.45
CA LYS A 420 5.97 -23.15 6.19
C LYS A 420 7.05 -23.37 7.24
N VAL A 421 8.08 -22.53 7.24
CA VAL A 421 9.04 -22.41 8.35
C VAL A 421 8.63 -21.24 9.25
N GLY A 422 8.49 -21.50 10.55
CA GLY A 422 8.22 -20.48 11.55
C GLY A 422 9.47 -19.65 11.90
N SER A 423 9.26 -18.44 12.40
CA SER A 423 10.37 -17.52 12.69
C SER A 423 11.31 -17.98 13.80
N GLY A 424 10.83 -18.73 14.78
CA GLY A 424 11.66 -19.36 15.82
C GLY A 424 12.62 -20.44 15.28
N ASP A 425 12.31 -21.04 14.13
CA ASP A 425 13.12 -22.05 13.44
C ASP A 425 13.96 -21.49 12.28
N THR A 426 13.87 -20.19 12.00
CA THR A 426 14.52 -19.60 10.82
C THR A 426 16.05 -19.45 10.98
N ASN A 427 16.58 -19.52 12.20
CA ASN A 427 18.02 -19.66 12.45
C ASN A 427 18.50 -21.13 12.54
N ASN A 428 17.60 -22.11 12.46
CA ASN A 428 17.90 -23.53 12.58
C ASN A 428 18.48 -24.08 11.25
N PHE A 429 19.75 -23.76 10.98
CA PHE A 429 20.41 -24.08 9.71
C PHE A 429 20.41 -25.57 9.32
N PRO A 430 20.68 -26.54 10.23
CA PRO A 430 20.62 -27.97 9.88
C PRO A 430 19.22 -28.43 9.51
N TYR A 431 18.19 -27.90 10.18
CA TYR A 431 16.79 -28.14 9.84
C TYR A 431 16.45 -27.57 8.46
N LEU A 432 16.79 -26.31 8.19
CA LEU A 432 16.56 -25.67 6.89
C LEU A 432 17.21 -26.44 5.73
N GLU A 433 18.44 -26.94 5.91
CA GLU A 433 19.12 -27.78 4.91
C GLU A 433 18.36 -29.10 4.67
N LYS A 434 17.89 -29.77 5.73
CA LYS A 434 17.09 -31.01 5.61
C LYS A 434 15.74 -30.75 4.94
N THR A 435 15.01 -29.71 5.34
CA THR A 435 13.72 -29.31 4.72
C THR A 435 13.91 -28.95 3.24
N ALA A 436 14.97 -28.21 2.89
CA ALA A 436 15.25 -27.84 1.50
C ALA A 436 15.55 -29.06 0.62
N LYS A 437 16.31 -30.04 1.13
CA LYS A 437 16.60 -31.31 0.42
C LYS A 437 15.37 -32.17 0.11
N LYS A 438 14.21 -31.89 0.73
CA LYS A 438 12.92 -32.55 0.40
C LYS A 438 12.27 -32.01 -0.89
N GLY A 439 12.82 -30.96 -1.51
CA GLY A 439 12.43 -30.47 -2.84
C GLY A 439 11.04 -29.81 -2.98
N ARG A 440 10.18 -29.85 -1.94
CA ARG A 440 8.91 -29.11 -1.92
C ARG A 440 9.15 -27.61 -1.73
N PRO A 441 8.31 -26.72 -2.26
CA PRO A 441 8.45 -25.27 -2.03
C PRO A 441 8.46 -24.89 -0.54
N MET A 442 9.12 -23.78 -0.20
CA MET A 442 9.26 -23.32 1.20
C MET A 442 8.84 -21.86 1.39
N VAL A 443 8.25 -21.54 2.54
CA VAL A 443 7.86 -20.16 2.90
C VAL A 443 8.37 -19.83 4.31
N VAL A 444 9.37 -18.94 4.41
CA VAL A 444 10.17 -18.70 5.63
C VAL A 444 9.86 -17.32 6.21
N SER A 445 9.41 -17.22 7.48
CA SER A 445 9.12 -15.92 8.12
C SER A 445 10.32 -15.40 8.91
N SER A 446 10.65 -14.12 8.77
CA SER A 446 11.89 -13.53 9.28
C SER A 446 11.81 -12.85 10.67
N GLY A 447 10.74 -13.06 11.44
CA GLY A 447 10.60 -12.53 12.80
C GLY A 447 11.78 -12.92 13.70
N MET A 448 12.19 -12.00 14.58
CA MET A 448 13.34 -12.12 15.49
C MET A 448 14.72 -12.27 14.82
N GLN A 449 14.80 -12.34 13.48
CA GLN A 449 16.06 -12.52 12.75
C GLN A 449 16.70 -11.19 12.36
N SER A 450 18.00 -11.24 12.03
CA SER A 450 18.71 -10.12 11.41
C SER A 450 18.79 -10.28 9.88
N MET A 451 19.05 -9.18 9.16
CA MET A 451 19.37 -9.23 7.73
C MET A 451 20.59 -10.13 7.42
N GLU A 452 21.56 -10.26 8.32
CA GLU A 452 22.70 -11.18 8.15
C GLU A 452 22.25 -12.64 8.24
N THR A 453 21.41 -12.97 9.24
CA THR A 453 20.83 -14.31 9.37
C THR A 453 20.01 -14.67 8.14
N MET A 454 19.17 -13.75 7.64
CA MET A 454 18.37 -14.00 6.44
C MET A 454 19.23 -14.19 5.17
N LYS A 455 20.40 -13.55 5.08
CA LYS A 455 21.37 -13.84 3.99
C LYS A 455 21.95 -15.25 4.09
N LYS A 456 22.25 -15.74 5.30
CA LYS A 456 22.69 -17.14 5.52
C LYS A 456 21.58 -18.13 5.16
N VAL A 457 20.35 -17.89 5.63
CA VAL A 457 19.14 -18.67 5.30
C VAL A 457 18.94 -18.77 3.78
N TYR A 458 19.01 -17.63 3.07
CA TYR A 458 18.89 -17.60 1.62
C TYR A 458 19.93 -18.51 0.94
N GLN A 459 21.21 -18.42 1.31
CA GLN A 459 22.27 -19.25 0.72
C GLN A 459 22.10 -20.74 1.02
N ILE A 460 21.73 -21.10 2.26
CA ILE A 460 21.51 -22.49 2.68
C ILE A 460 20.35 -23.12 1.92
N VAL A 461 19.21 -22.42 1.82
CA VAL A 461 18.02 -22.96 1.14
C VAL A 461 18.23 -22.98 -0.38
N LYS A 462 18.70 -21.87 -1.00
CA LYS A 462 18.87 -21.77 -2.46
C LYS A 462 19.78 -22.85 -3.04
N LYS A 463 20.81 -23.27 -2.28
CA LYS A 463 21.75 -24.36 -2.65
C LYS A 463 21.06 -25.69 -2.94
N TYR A 464 19.96 -26.00 -2.26
CA TYR A 464 19.24 -27.28 -2.40
C TYR A 464 17.84 -27.14 -3.01
N ASN A 465 17.22 -25.97 -2.88
CA ASN A 465 15.87 -25.69 -3.33
C ASN A 465 15.74 -24.23 -3.80
N PRO A 466 15.59 -23.96 -5.11
CA PRO A 466 15.42 -22.61 -5.61
C PRO A 466 14.02 -22.03 -5.35
N ASN A 467 13.04 -22.89 -5.01
CA ASN A 467 11.61 -22.57 -4.94
C ASN A 467 11.19 -22.20 -3.51
N PHE A 468 11.65 -21.06 -3.01
CA PHE A 468 11.23 -20.56 -1.69
C PHE A 468 10.92 -19.07 -1.69
N ALA A 469 10.21 -18.63 -0.65
CA ALA A 469 9.85 -17.24 -0.40
C ALA A 469 10.24 -16.82 1.02
N ILE A 470 10.57 -15.53 1.19
CA ILE A 470 10.85 -14.92 2.50
C ILE A 470 9.73 -13.94 2.86
N LEU A 471 9.16 -14.05 4.06
CA LEU A 471 8.18 -13.11 4.57
C LEU A 471 8.84 -12.12 5.55
N GLN A 472 8.68 -10.81 5.32
CA GLN A 472 8.90 -9.80 6.38
C GLN A 472 7.90 -10.05 7.50
N CYS A 473 8.38 -10.02 8.73
CA CYS A 473 7.62 -10.38 9.91
C CYS A 473 8.22 -9.72 11.15
N THR A 474 7.36 -9.32 12.08
CA THR A 474 7.71 -8.95 13.45
C THR A 474 6.88 -9.82 14.39
N SER A 475 7.53 -10.62 15.23
CA SER A 475 6.87 -11.62 16.08
C SER A 475 6.39 -11.05 17.43
N ALA A 476 5.38 -10.18 17.39
CA ALA A 476 4.63 -9.71 18.55
C ALA A 476 3.12 -9.93 18.32
N TYR A 477 2.34 -10.17 19.38
CA TYR A 477 0.93 -10.59 19.30
C TYR A 477 0.08 -9.90 20.38
N PRO A 478 -0.71 -8.86 20.06
CA PRO A 478 -0.73 -8.13 18.78
C PRO A 478 0.57 -7.36 18.51
N LEU A 479 0.76 -6.96 17.24
CA LEU A 479 1.87 -6.14 16.78
C LEU A 479 1.44 -4.68 16.62
N GLU A 480 2.07 -3.78 17.38
CA GLU A 480 1.89 -2.34 17.22
C GLU A 480 2.51 -1.82 15.93
N ALA A 481 1.87 -0.82 15.31
CA ALA A 481 2.23 -0.33 13.98
C ALA A 481 3.71 0.09 13.89
N GLN A 482 4.24 0.77 14.91
CA GLN A 482 5.62 1.27 14.97
C GLN A 482 6.69 0.17 14.82
N ASP A 483 6.35 -1.08 15.14
CA ASP A 483 7.28 -2.22 15.12
C ASP A 483 7.15 -3.08 13.84
N VAL A 484 6.24 -2.76 12.92
CA VAL A 484 6.01 -3.52 11.69
C VAL A 484 7.18 -3.45 10.70
N ASN A 485 7.75 -2.26 10.53
CA ASN A 485 8.90 -2.01 9.65
C ASN A 485 8.69 -2.50 8.19
N LEU A 486 7.59 -2.07 7.54
CA LEU A 486 7.25 -2.47 6.16
C LEU A 486 8.38 -2.18 5.14
N ARG A 487 9.24 -1.19 5.38
CA ARG A 487 10.41 -0.90 4.53
C ARG A 487 11.38 -2.09 4.39
N VAL A 488 11.39 -3.04 5.31
CA VAL A 488 12.18 -4.28 5.17
C VAL A 488 11.78 -5.09 3.93
N ILE A 489 10.51 -5.00 3.47
CA ILE A 489 10.04 -5.69 2.25
C ILE A 489 10.88 -5.27 1.03
N THR A 490 11.16 -3.97 0.87
CA THR A 490 11.92 -3.48 -0.29
C THR A 490 13.43 -3.71 -0.14
N GLU A 491 13.97 -3.76 1.08
CA GLU A 491 15.36 -4.21 1.30
C GLU A 491 15.52 -5.72 1.03
N TYR A 492 14.53 -6.56 1.33
CA TYR A 492 14.53 -7.97 0.92
C TYR A 492 14.43 -8.15 -0.59
N GLN A 493 13.61 -7.35 -1.28
CA GLN A 493 13.55 -7.38 -2.76
C GLN A 493 14.89 -7.01 -3.41
N LYS A 494 15.69 -6.13 -2.80
CA LYS A 494 17.06 -5.83 -3.24
C LYS A 494 18.05 -6.94 -2.89
N ALA A 495 17.92 -7.55 -1.71
CA ALA A 495 18.86 -8.56 -1.22
C ALA A 495 18.65 -9.95 -1.84
N PHE A 496 17.42 -10.28 -2.21
CA PHE A 496 16.98 -11.59 -2.71
C PHE A 496 16.08 -11.43 -3.96
N PRO A 497 16.58 -10.83 -5.06
CA PRO A 497 15.77 -10.35 -6.19
C PRO A 497 15.16 -11.46 -7.06
N ASP A 498 15.56 -12.71 -6.84
CA ASP A 498 15.20 -13.90 -7.63
C ASP A 498 14.19 -14.82 -6.92
N ILE A 499 13.65 -14.41 -5.77
CA ILE A 499 12.62 -15.12 -5.01
C ILE A 499 11.43 -14.21 -4.64
N PRO A 500 10.23 -14.77 -4.42
CA PRO A 500 9.11 -13.99 -3.91
C PRO A 500 9.36 -13.50 -2.48
N ILE A 501 9.17 -12.20 -2.26
CA ILE A 501 9.09 -11.60 -0.93
C ILE A 501 7.62 -11.44 -0.55
N GLY A 502 7.27 -11.70 0.71
CA GLY A 502 5.92 -11.54 1.25
C GLY A 502 5.90 -10.89 2.64
N TYR A 503 4.75 -10.98 3.31
CA TYR A 503 4.51 -10.41 4.64
C TYR A 503 3.76 -11.41 5.53
N SER A 504 4.13 -11.47 6.81
CA SER A 504 3.50 -12.28 7.85
C SER A 504 3.15 -11.36 9.01
N GLY A 505 1.88 -11.01 9.09
CA GLY A 505 1.34 -9.92 9.90
C GLY A 505 0.62 -10.38 11.16
N HIS A 506 0.78 -9.60 12.21
CA HIS A 506 0.22 -9.83 13.55
C HIS A 506 -0.43 -8.55 14.13
N GLU A 507 -0.57 -7.52 13.30
CA GLU A 507 -1.35 -6.33 13.62
C GLU A 507 -2.84 -6.70 13.77
N SER A 508 -3.66 -5.84 14.39
CA SER A 508 -5.12 -6.05 14.44
C SER A 508 -5.88 -5.45 13.24
N ASP A 509 -5.29 -4.47 12.55
CA ASP A 509 -5.89 -3.78 11.40
C ASP A 509 -5.60 -4.51 10.06
N ILE A 510 -6.16 -4.06 8.94
CA ILE A 510 -5.89 -4.62 7.60
C ILE A 510 -5.01 -3.71 6.73
N SER A 511 -4.97 -2.41 7.02
CA SER A 511 -4.33 -1.36 6.21
C SER A 511 -2.83 -1.60 6.01
N ILE A 512 -2.17 -2.16 7.02
CA ILE A 512 -0.75 -2.53 7.03
C ILE A 512 -0.47 -3.68 6.04
N SER A 513 -1.29 -4.73 6.06
CA SER A 513 -1.21 -5.83 5.10
C SER A 513 -1.53 -5.40 3.65
N VAL A 514 -2.45 -4.44 3.47
CA VAL A 514 -2.72 -3.81 2.15
C VAL A 514 -1.49 -3.01 1.68
N ALA A 515 -0.87 -2.22 2.56
CA ALA A 515 0.36 -1.50 2.27
C ALA A 515 1.54 -2.44 1.94
N ALA A 516 1.65 -3.60 2.59
CA ALA A 516 2.64 -4.61 2.26
C ALA A 516 2.50 -5.13 0.81
N VAL A 517 1.28 -5.35 0.33
CA VAL A 517 1.00 -5.75 -1.07
C VAL A 517 1.31 -4.60 -2.04
N ALA A 518 1.02 -3.35 -1.68
CA ALA A 518 1.41 -2.19 -2.47
C ALA A 518 2.94 -2.08 -2.63
N LEU A 519 3.70 -2.38 -1.57
CA LEU A 519 5.17 -2.52 -1.59
C LEU A 519 5.67 -3.79 -2.30
N GLY A 520 4.78 -4.60 -2.87
CA GLY A 520 5.11 -5.72 -3.73
C GLY A 520 5.18 -7.09 -3.05
N ALA A 521 4.71 -7.23 -1.81
CA ALA A 521 4.54 -8.54 -1.17
C ALA A 521 3.68 -9.49 -2.04
N LYS A 522 4.13 -10.74 -2.21
CA LYS A 522 3.50 -11.78 -3.05
C LYS A 522 2.79 -12.88 -2.27
N ILE A 523 2.96 -12.88 -0.96
CA ILE A 523 2.30 -13.76 0.01
C ILE A 523 1.92 -12.87 1.17
N VAL A 524 0.68 -12.97 1.66
CA VAL A 524 0.23 -12.35 2.91
C VAL A 524 -0.24 -13.47 3.83
N GLU A 525 0.33 -13.53 5.02
CA GLU A 525 -0.03 -14.46 6.08
C GLU A 525 -0.58 -13.65 7.27
N ARG A 526 -1.75 -14.05 7.79
CA ARG A 526 -2.39 -13.48 8.98
C ARG A 526 -2.96 -14.60 9.84
N HIS A 527 -3.00 -14.39 11.15
CA HIS A 527 -3.80 -15.25 12.04
C HIS A 527 -5.29 -14.96 11.84
N VAL A 528 -6.13 -15.99 12.04
CA VAL A 528 -7.60 -15.90 11.85
C VAL A 528 -8.33 -16.58 13.01
N THR A 529 -9.55 -16.12 13.28
CA THR A 529 -10.40 -16.67 14.34
C THR A 529 -11.90 -16.54 14.00
N LEU A 530 -12.72 -17.35 14.68
CA LEU A 530 -14.17 -17.20 14.69
C LEU A 530 -14.64 -16.18 15.76
N ASP A 531 -13.82 -15.97 16.80
CA ASP A 531 -14.11 -15.10 17.95
C ASP A 531 -12.78 -14.60 18.57
N LYS A 532 -12.72 -13.32 18.96
CA LYS A 532 -11.54 -12.69 19.60
C LYS A 532 -11.53 -12.86 21.13
N SER A 533 -12.65 -13.22 21.75
CA SER A 533 -12.79 -13.42 23.20
C SER A 533 -12.34 -14.81 23.69
N TRP A 534 -12.10 -15.73 22.76
CA TRP A 534 -11.80 -17.13 23.01
C TRP A 534 -10.43 -17.37 23.68
N LYS A 535 -10.31 -18.52 24.34
CA LYS A 535 -9.14 -18.90 25.13
C LYS A 535 -7.96 -19.33 24.25
N GLY A 536 -7.03 -18.39 24.06
CA GLY A 536 -5.72 -18.59 23.45
C GLY A 536 -4.95 -17.26 23.41
N SER A 537 -3.65 -17.30 23.10
CA SER A 537 -2.82 -16.09 23.02
C SER A 537 -3.07 -15.27 21.75
N ASP A 538 -3.26 -15.93 20.61
CA ASP A 538 -3.14 -15.25 19.32
C ASP A 538 -4.50 -14.69 18.82
N HIS A 539 -5.60 -14.96 19.53
CA HIS A 539 -6.96 -14.53 19.19
C HIS A 539 -7.10 -13.00 19.04
N GLU A 540 -6.41 -12.23 19.87
CA GLU A 540 -6.43 -10.75 19.86
C GLU A 540 -5.79 -10.16 18.59
N ALA A 541 -4.78 -10.85 18.04
CA ALA A 541 -4.09 -10.53 16.80
C ALA A 541 -4.74 -11.17 15.55
N SER A 542 -5.85 -11.90 15.71
CA SER A 542 -6.45 -12.72 14.65
C SER A 542 -7.60 -12.01 13.95
N LEU A 543 -7.67 -12.12 12.62
CA LEU A 543 -8.78 -11.58 11.84
C LEU A 543 -10.08 -12.40 12.02
N LEU A 544 -11.18 -11.70 12.23
CA LEU A 544 -12.55 -12.22 12.14
C LEU A 544 -12.97 -12.41 10.67
N PRO A 545 -14.05 -13.17 10.36
CA PRO A 545 -14.41 -13.50 8.99
C PRO A 545 -14.69 -12.27 8.11
N ALA A 546 -15.34 -11.23 8.66
CA ALA A 546 -15.58 -9.98 7.95
C ALA A 546 -14.27 -9.22 7.65
N GLU A 547 -13.34 -9.18 8.61
CA GLU A 547 -12.05 -8.50 8.48
C GLU A 547 -11.15 -9.23 7.46
N LEU A 548 -11.19 -10.57 7.43
CA LEU A 548 -10.49 -11.39 6.46
C LEU A 548 -11.08 -11.23 5.04
N THR A 549 -12.41 -11.21 4.91
CA THR A 549 -13.09 -10.97 3.63
C THR A 549 -12.73 -9.60 3.06
N GLU A 550 -12.72 -8.56 3.91
CA GLU A 550 -12.35 -7.21 3.51
C GLU A 550 -10.85 -7.10 3.15
N LEU A 551 -9.96 -7.80 3.87
CA LEU A 551 -8.54 -7.89 3.50
C LEU A 551 -8.35 -8.53 2.12
N VAL A 552 -8.96 -9.69 1.86
CA VAL A 552 -8.87 -10.38 0.56
C VAL A 552 -9.42 -9.49 -0.56
N ARG A 553 -10.58 -8.87 -0.35
CA ARG A 553 -11.17 -7.91 -1.30
C ARG A 553 -10.22 -6.74 -1.58
N SER A 554 -9.58 -6.20 -0.54
CA SER A 554 -8.66 -5.06 -0.63
C SER A 554 -7.34 -5.39 -1.32
N ILE A 555 -6.80 -6.59 -1.10
CA ILE A 555 -5.62 -7.09 -1.81
C ILE A 555 -5.93 -7.16 -3.31
N ARG A 556 -7.01 -7.86 -3.71
CA ARG A 556 -7.39 -8.01 -5.13
C ARG A 556 -7.76 -6.67 -5.79
N LEU A 557 -8.26 -5.71 -5.01
CA LEU A 557 -8.52 -4.33 -5.43
C LEU A 557 -7.21 -3.56 -5.72
N VAL A 558 -6.22 -3.63 -4.83
CA VAL A 558 -4.93 -2.95 -4.99
C VAL A 558 -4.06 -3.61 -6.06
N GLU A 559 -4.11 -4.93 -6.21
CA GLU A 559 -3.43 -5.65 -7.30
C GLU A 559 -3.86 -5.14 -8.69
N ARG A 560 -5.15 -4.82 -8.88
CA ARG A 560 -5.66 -4.12 -10.07
C ARG A 560 -5.15 -2.68 -10.16
N ALA A 561 -5.16 -1.95 -9.04
CA ALA A 561 -4.79 -0.53 -9.00
C ALA A 561 -3.31 -0.22 -9.21
N LEU A 562 -2.42 -1.18 -8.95
CA LEU A 562 -0.98 -1.02 -9.21
C LEU A 562 -0.71 -0.66 -10.69
N GLY A 563 -1.36 -1.34 -11.63
CA GLY A 563 -1.32 -1.02 -13.06
C GLY A 563 0.09 -0.89 -13.66
N SER A 564 0.22 0.05 -14.59
CA SER A 564 1.45 0.42 -15.31
C SER A 564 2.14 1.64 -14.70
N GLY A 565 3.44 1.81 -14.98
CA GLY A 565 4.17 3.06 -14.72
C GLY A 565 4.07 4.10 -15.86
N ILE A 566 3.46 3.73 -17.00
CA ILE A 566 3.35 4.60 -18.17
C ILE A 566 2.27 5.67 -17.93
N LYS A 567 2.66 6.94 -17.82
CA LYS A 567 1.72 8.06 -17.72
C LYS A 567 1.32 8.61 -19.10
N GLN A 568 0.06 8.38 -19.45
CA GLN A 568 -0.63 8.86 -20.65
C GLN A 568 -2.11 9.11 -20.31
N MET A 569 -2.85 9.76 -21.23
CA MET A 569 -4.32 9.83 -21.14
C MET A 569 -4.94 8.44 -21.38
N LEU A 570 -5.90 8.04 -20.55
CA LEU A 570 -6.59 6.76 -20.68
C LEU A 570 -7.97 6.90 -21.36
N PRO A 571 -8.52 5.84 -22.00
CA PRO A 571 -9.85 5.88 -22.63
C PRO A 571 -10.98 6.28 -21.67
N CYS A 572 -10.87 5.93 -20.39
CA CYS A 572 -11.82 6.33 -19.34
C CYS A 572 -11.79 7.84 -19.03
N GLU A 573 -10.70 8.53 -19.34
CA GLU A 573 -10.59 9.99 -19.16
C GLU A 573 -11.18 10.78 -20.34
N LYS A 574 -11.39 10.16 -21.52
CA LYS A 574 -11.87 10.87 -22.71
C LYS A 574 -13.18 11.65 -22.48
N PRO A 575 -14.21 11.13 -21.79
CA PRO A 575 -15.42 11.92 -21.48
C PRO A 575 -15.18 13.12 -20.55
N CYS A 576 -14.10 13.10 -19.75
CA CYS A 576 -13.67 14.25 -18.97
C CYS A 576 -12.87 15.24 -19.83
N HIS A 577 -11.97 14.74 -20.67
CA HIS A 577 -11.17 15.53 -21.61
C HIS A 577 -12.06 16.28 -22.62
N ASP A 578 -12.99 15.61 -23.29
CA ASP A 578 -13.90 16.24 -24.26
C ASP A 578 -14.85 17.28 -23.60
N LYS A 579 -15.03 17.21 -22.27
CA LYS A 579 -15.90 18.11 -21.49
C LYS A 579 -15.15 19.32 -20.92
N LEU A 580 -13.87 19.16 -20.55
CA LEU A 580 -13.10 20.10 -19.71
C LEU A 580 -11.66 20.37 -20.22
N GLY A 581 -11.18 19.65 -21.24
CA GLY A 581 -9.87 19.83 -21.82
C GLY A 581 -9.69 21.23 -22.41
N LYS A 582 -8.46 21.72 -22.39
CA LYS A 582 -8.13 23.10 -22.76
C LYS A 582 -7.49 23.17 -24.15
N SER A 583 -7.95 24.14 -24.92
CA SER A 583 -7.46 24.46 -26.26
C SER A 583 -7.28 25.97 -26.45
N VAL A 584 -6.52 26.35 -27.45
CA VAL A 584 -6.28 27.75 -27.80
C VAL A 584 -7.51 28.35 -28.50
N VAL A 585 -7.93 29.52 -28.03
CA VAL A 585 -8.94 30.38 -28.66
C VAL A 585 -8.35 31.75 -28.96
N ALA A 586 -8.95 32.46 -29.92
CA ALA A 586 -8.60 33.84 -30.20
C ALA A 586 -9.15 34.75 -29.09
N LYS A 587 -8.29 35.60 -28.52
CA LYS A 587 -8.64 36.56 -27.46
C LYS A 587 -9.16 37.90 -28.02
N VAL A 588 -8.96 38.12 -29.32
CA VAL A 588 -9.43 39.25 -30.13
C VAL A 588 -9.77 38.70 -31.52
N LYS A 589 -10.49 39.44 -32.37
CA LYS A 589 -10.63 39.07 -33.78
C LYS A 589 -9.26 39.11 -34.48
N ILE A 590 -8.89 38.03 -35.17
CA ILE A 590 -7.60 37.86 -35.86
C ILE A 590 -7.87 37.77 -37.38
N PRO A 591 -7.57 38.82 -38.16
CA PRO A 591 -7.78 38.80 -39.62
C PRO A 591 -6.84 37.81 -40.34
N LYS A 592 -7.28 37.31 -41.50
CA LYS A 592 -6.49 36.43 -42.37
C LYS A 592 -5.10 37.01 -42.67
N GLY A 593 -4.07 36.17 -42.57
CA GLY A 593 -2.66 36.52 -42.79
C GLY A 593 -1.94 37.12 -41.57
N THR A 594 -2.67 37.58 -40.55
CA THR A 594 -2.08 38.12 -39.31
C THR A 594 -1.12 37.12 -38.67
N VAL A 595 0.06 37.61 -38.29
CA VAL A 595 1.05 36.85 -37.52
C VAL A 595 0.59 36.80 -36.06
N LEU A 596 0.44 35.60 -35.52
CA LEU A 596 -0.03 35.35 -34.16
C LEU A 596 1.01 35.78 -33.12
N THR A 597 0.56 36.57 -32.15
CA THR A 597 1.30 36.91 -30.93
C THR A 597 0.58 36.33 -29.71
N LEU A 598 1.30 36.14 -28.59
CA LEU A 598 0.72 35.48 -27.40
C LEU A 598 -0.44 36.28 -26.77
N ASP A 599 -0.43 37.60 -26.91
CA ASP A 599 -1.47 38.50 -26.41
C ASP A 599 -2.79 38.45 -27.21
N MET A 600 -2.76 37.96 -28.46
CA MET A 600 -3.93 37.66 -29.29
C MET A 600 -4.59 36.33 -28.93
N LEU A 601 -3.96 35.51 -28.07
CA LEU A 601 -4.39 34.15 -27.76
C LEU A 601 -4.86 34.01 -26.31
N ALA A 602 -5.75 33.05 -26.08
CA ALA A 602 -6.18 32.62 -24.74
C ALA A 602 -6.35 31.10 -24.71
N VAL A 603 -6.42 30.53 -23.50
CA VAL A 603 -6.62 29.09 -23.28
C VAL A 603 -7.95 28.87 -22.57
N LYS A 604 -8.90 28.21 -23.25
CA LYS A 604 -10.25 27.93 -22.73
C LYS A 604 -10.66 26.49 -23.02
N VAL A 605 -11.72 26.02 -22.36
CA VAL A 605 -12.53 24.92 -22.89
C VAL A 605 -13.37 25.50 -24.03
N ALA A 606 -13.25 24.94 -25.23
CA ALA A 606 -13.85 25.49 -26.44
C ALA A 606 -14.58 24.43 -27.26
N GLU A 607 -15.59 24.87 -28.01
CA GLU A 607 -16.45 24.02 -28.85
C GLU A 607 -16.51 24.60 -30.28
N PRO A 608 -15.90 23.96 -31.30
CA PRO A 608 -15.08 22.75 -31.24
C PRO A 608 -13.74 22.99 -30.52
N MET A 609 -13.03 21.92 -30.15
CA MET A 609 -11.68 22.05 -29.61
C MET A 609 -10.71 22.58 -30.67
N GLY A 610 -9.89 23.56 -30.29
CA GLY A 610 -8.78 24.07 -31.12
C GLY A 610 -7.48 23.29 -30.91
N VAL A 611 -6.36 23.92 -31.28
CA VAL A 611 -4.99 23.50 -30.93
C VAL A 611 -4.86 23.27 -29.42
N ALA A 612 -4.13 22.23 -29.02
CA ALA A 612 -3.94 21.87 -27.61
C ALA A 612 -3.29 23.02 -26.81
N ALA A 613 -3.69 23.21 -25.56
CA ALA A 613 -3.17 24.29 -24.71
C ALA A 613 -1.64 24.28 -24.56
N GLU A 614 -1.01 23.10 -24.57
CA GLU A 614 0.45 22.97 -24.51
C GLU A 614 1.20 23.41 -25.77
N ASP A 615 0.53 23.49 -26.91
CA ASP A 615 1.13 23.89 -28.19
C ASP A 615 0.97 25.39 -28.48
N ILE A 616 0.42 26.18 -27.55
CA ILE A 616 0.18 27.62 -27.73
C ILE A 616 1.43 28.41 -28.14
N PHE A 617 2.61 28.06 -27.62
CA PHE A 617 3.86 28.72 -27.99
C PHE A 617 4.35 28.35 -29.40
N LEU A 618 3.90 27.23 -29.98
CA LEU A 618 4.20 26.83 -31.36
C LEU A 618 3.40 27.65 -32.40
N LEU A 619 2.36 28.35 -31.95
CA LEU A 619 1.54 29.26 -32.76
C LEU A 619 2.16 30.65 -32.90
N VAL A 620 2.96 31.09 -31.91
CA VAL A 620 3.57 32.43 -31.93
C VAL A 620 4.52 32.54 -33.12
N GLY A 621 4.33 33.58 -33.94
CA GLY A 621 5.08 33.75 -35.20
C GLY A 621 4.55 32.97 -36.40
N LYS A 622 3.43 32.23 -36.28
CA LYS A 622 2.68 31.67 -37.43
C LYS A 622 1.65 32.66 -37.94
N SER A 623 1.29 32.60 -39.23
CA SER A 623 0.16 33.36 -39.78
C SER A 623 -1.11 32.51 -39.84
N VAL A 624 -2.28 33.15 -39.68
CA VAL A 624 -3.57 32.48 -39.91
C VAL A 624 -3.96 32.42 -41.39
N THR A 625 -4.54 31.30 -41.83
CA THR A 625 -4.92 31.04 -43.23
C THR A 625 -6.33 31.55 -43.59
N GLY A 626 -7.15 31.85 -42.58
CA GLY A 626 -8.46 32.47 -42.66
C GLY A 626 -8.65 33.50 -41.53
N ASP A 627 -9.79 34.18 -41.51
CA ASP A 627 -10.16 35.03 -40.37
C ASP A 627 -10.60 34.15 -39.18
N VAL A 628 -10.23 34.54 -37.96
CA VAL A 628 -10.72 33.93 -36.71
C VAL A 628 -11.42 35.02 -35.90
N ASP A 629 -12.67 34.79 -35.50
CA ASP A 629 -13.41 35.72 -34.65
C ASP A 629 -13.00 35.63 -33.17
N GLU A 630 -13.33 36.66 -32.39
CA GLU A 630 -13.07 36.67 -30.95
C GLU A 630 -13.80 35.51 -30.25
N ASP A 631 -13.10 34.83 -29.34
CA ASP A 631 -13.56 33.65 -28.58
C ASP A 631 -13.79 32.36 -29.40
N ASP A 632 -13.55 32.39 -30.72
CA ASP A 632 -13.51 31.19 -31.56
C ASP A 632 -12.18 30.44 -31.43
N SER A 633 -12.24 29.12 -31.66
CA SER A 633 -11.11 28.21 -31.51
C SER A 633 -10.06 28.38 -32.61
N VAL A 634 -8.79 28.46 -32.23
CA VAL A 634 -7.67 28.44 -33.18
C VAL A 634 -7.39 26.98 -33.52
N THR A 635 -7.99 26.46 -34.60
CA THR A 635 -7.84 25.06 -35.02
C THR A 635 -6.55 24.84 -35.85
N PRO A 636 -6.06 23.59 -35.98
CA PRO A 636 -4.86 23.29 -36.79
C PRO A 636 -4.95 23.75 -38.26
N GLU A 637 -6.15 23.79 -38.83
CA GLU A 637 -6.40 24.10 -40.25
C GLU A 637 -6.31 25.60 -40.54
N VAL A 638 -6.61 26.45 -39.55
CA VAL A 638 -6.57 27.91 -39.69
C VAL A 638 -5.17 28.51 -39.46
N VAL A 639 -4.14 27.69 -39.21
CA VAL A 639 -2.76 28.14 -38.92
C VAL A 639 -1.79 27.60 -39.97
N ASP A 640 -1.02 28.48 -40.63
CA ASP A 640 -0.10 28.07 -41.67
C ASP A 640 0.99 27.14 -41.11
N SER A 641 1.12 25.99 -41.76
CA SER A 641 2.19 25.02 -41.55
C SER A 641 2.27 24.50 -40.10
N TYR A 642 1.14 24.51 -39.39
CA TYR A 642 0.94 23.71 -38.18
C TYR A 642 1.21 22.22 -38.48
N GLY A 643 1.78 21.49 -37.53
CA GLY A 643 2.12 20.06 -37.69
C GLY A 643 3.28 19.73 -38.64
N LYS A 644 3.75 20.64 -39.51
CA LYS A 644 4.96 20.44 -40.32
C LYS A 644 6.21 20.52 -39.42
N ARG A 645 6.62 19.38 -38.84
CA ARG A 645 7.93 19.25 -38.20
C ARG A 645 9.02 19.65 -39.21
N VAL A 646 9.81 20.66 -38.87
CA VAL A 646 11.10 20.90 -39.53
C VAL A 646 11.95 19.66 -39.28
N LYS A 647 12.51 19.08 -40.34
CA LYS A 647 13.54 18.05 -40.20
C LYS A 647 14.87 18.74 -39.86
N SER A 648 15.28 18.60 -38.60
CA SER A 648 16.63 18.87 -38.10
C SER A 648 17.20 17.58 -37.54
#